data_AF-A0A4P9VY59-F1
#
_entry.id   AF-A0A4P9VY59-F1
#
_cell.length_a   1.000
_cell.length_b   1.000
_cell.length_c   1.000
_cell.angle_alpha   90.00
_cell.angle_beta   90.00
_cell.angle_gamma   90.00
#
_symmetry.space_group_name_H-M   'P 1'
#
loop_
_entity.id
_entity.type
_entity.pdbx_description
1 polymer ?
#
loop_
_entity_poly.entity_id
_entity_poly.type
_entity_poly.pdbx_seq_one_letter_code
_entity_poly.pdbx_strand_id
1 'polypeptide(L)'
;PLQVIHVLPDEIIRNYTTLHSALPRESASKEIDAAILSVISFPAFAVVDPRVIESTRNDIVKKLGGQYGMKRFLRDGHQTALEDTSRLHYDPHELNIFAGIESEWPLFFTYMILDGLFREDYAQVAEYRAKLEPLLVDSDTISNFSKRSGSPDAAYPPVMRLVPELFKVPRESVDGEKNAPGSQIRTPNENVPLVWAQSLYILGNLIHDNLLSPAELDPLGRRLAPLQYREDPGVVIQVVLLAESEELREKLLMFGLDTQTTQSCEPITISQPVVLRDAFAALGESQKLGLTGRPKRPIGTLSTCKLYRCQGRLYAFLPHFMDREEFYLVSDNDYLVSSFEQQLLFVRNHWTGSGRPTFTVMLTKAMMGDLLSTSDRSSGGNKRLGRSGSGKRSMLNFMMSLRSGMCGGTRVRLGRLSDMVNTACIESLDFLNTSERAVDNDWHPLLTGAASIAASTSSAKSPLTGAFFSDEPTDEDASALDGFKLQDHVEDAPSMLSYAPDVPASVPHVATPGGGPRAPHVSTATAASPAVPVSYPATPREPQRRSTYLFDMGTSTGLELTLSDPTHLTPAIALLKTSTNLYDQVEILHYLQSCLGLDGQVDSLGTVSSLLEEVYAKSMHLRQWSVVRQAAGILRKIVNSLTINVSDLLIRQTPVTVGWGAQELFINAPMGPMVLQETIYERCSSDIREAPLVQEVLTCLGNLIRSNLSLFEGIMRVRTHFYIIAMREEISRARGCDEEEAVEVLMGVSWLPAVDCGA
;
A
#
# COMPACT_ATOMS: atom_id res chain seq x y z
N PRO A 1 -20.33 -10.36 -30.69
CA PRO A 1 -19.65 -9.57 -29.64
C PRO A 1 -18.75 -10.47 -28.79
N LEU A 2 -17.43 -10.31 -28.91
CA LEU A 2 -16.51 -10.88 -27.91
C LEU A 2 -16.78 -10.13 -26.61
N GLN A 3 -17.24 -10.84 -25.58
CA GLN A 3 -17.39 -10.26 -24.25
C GLN A 3 -15.97 -10.01 -23.71
N VAL A 4 -15.58 -8.74 -23.63
CA VAL A 4 -14.28 -8.33 -23.09
C VAL A 4 -14.44 -8.10 -21.59
N ILE A 5 -13.61 -8.79 -20.79
CA ILE A 5 -13.53 -8.55 -19.35
C ILE A 5 -12.43 -7.51 -19.13
N HIS A 6 -12.81 -6.34 -18.63
CA HIS A 6 -11.86 -5.28 -18.29
C HIS A 6 -11.37 -5.47 -16.85
N VAL A 7 -10.07 -5.64 -16.69
CA VAL A 7 -9.41 -5.75 -15.38
C VAL A 7 -8.20 -4.82 -15.37
N LEU A 8 -8.07 -3.99 -14.33
CA LEU A 8 -6.92 -3.11 -14.18
C LEU A 8 -5.68 -3.91 -13.73
N PRO A 9 -4.53 -3.77 -14.41
CA PRO A 9 -3.31 -4.46 -14.02
C PRO A 9 -2.89 -4.20 -12.57
N ASP A 10 -3.06 -2.97 -12.08
CA ASP A 10 -2.70 -2.62 -10.70
C ASP A 10 -3.46 -3.46 -9.67
N GLU A 11 -4.73 -3.78 -9.93
CA GLU A 11 -5.56 -4.62 -9.06
C GLU A 11 -5.15 -6.10 -9.15
N ILE A 12 -4.74 -6.57 -10.33
CA ILE A 12 -4.18 -7.93 -10.50
C ILE A 12 -2.93 -8.09 -9.66
N ILE A 13 -2.00 -7.13 -9.76
CA ILE A 13 -0.74 -7.16 -9.02
C ILE A 13 -0.96 -7.03 -7.53
N ARG A 14 -1.91 -6.20 -7.09
CA ARG A 14 -2.30 -6.12 -5.68
C ARG A 14 -2.82 -7.45 -5.15
N ASN A 15 -3.71 -8.12 -5.89
CA ASN A 15 -4.23 -9.43 -5.52
C ASN A 15 -3.14 -10.50 -5.52
N TYR A 16 -2.28 -10.50 -6.55
CA TYR A 16 -1.15 -11.42 -6.65
C TYR A 16 -0.18 -11.26 -5.48
N THR A 17 0.20 -10.03 -5.16
CA THR A 17 1.06 -9.70 -4.02
C THR A 17 0.43 -10.18 -2.71
N THR A 18 -0.89 -9.98 -2.57
CA THR A 18 -1.63 -10.40 -1.39
C THR A 18 -1.59 -11.89 -1.20
N LEU A 19 -1.85 -12.62 -2.28
CA LEU A 19 -1.77 -14.06 -2.27
C LEU A 19 -0.34 -14.55 -1.99
N HIS A 20 0.66 -14.04 -2.72
CA HIS A 20 2.06 -14.42 -2.60
C HIS A 20 2.59 -14.20 -1.18
N SER A 21 2.23 -13.09 -0.54
CA SER A 21 2.65 -12.76 0.83
C SER A 21 1.90 -13.54 1.92
N ALA A 22 0.67 -13.96 1.64
CA ALA A 22 -0.12 -14.74 2.58
C ALA A 22 0.37 -16.18 2.66
N LEU A 23 0.75 -16.77 1.52
CA LEU A 23 1.13 -18.18 1.44
C LEU A 23 2.36 -18.51 2.31
N PRO A 24 2.35 -19.67 3.01
CA PRO A 24 1.38 -20.77 2.92
C PRO A 24 0.12 -20.58 3.79
N ARG A 25 -0.05 -19.43 4.44
CA ARG A 25 -1.25 -19.14 5.25
C ARG A 25 -2.44 -18.86 4.35
N GLU A 26 -3.60 -19.34 4.77
CA GLU A 26 -4.88 -19.06 4.10
C GLU A 26 -5.48 -17.74 4.60
N SER A 27 -5.35 -17.46 5.90
CA SER A 27 -5.90 -16.27 6.54
C SER A 27 -5.14 -15.93 7.83
N ALA A 28 -5.49 -14.81 8.47
CA ALA A 28 -4.93 -14.43 9.75
C ALA A 28 -5.25 -15.42 10.88
N SER A 29 -6.36 -16.16 10.78
CA SER A 29 -6.80 -17.14 11.79
C SER A 29 -6.36 -18.57 11.48
N LYS A 30 -5.98 -18.88 10.24
CA LYS A 30 -5.53 -20.20 9.83
C LYS A 30 -4.10 -20.18 9.33
N GLU A 31 -3.23 -20.91 10.03
CA GLU A 31 -1.83 -21.03 9.66
C GLU A 31 -1.62 -21.70 8.30
N ILE A 32 -2.47 -22.67 7.92
CA ILE A 32 -2.39 -23.38 6.64
C ILE A 32 -3.72 -24.07 6.31
N ASP A 33 -4.06 -24.18 5.03
CA ASP A 33 -5.26 -24.87 4.54
C ASP A 33 -4.93 -25.68 3.26
N ALA A 34 -5.40 -26.93 3.18
CA ALA A 34 -5.15 -27.81 2.04
C ALA A 34 -5.89 -27.35 0.76
N ALA A 35 -6.93 -26.51 0.87
CA ALA A 35 -7.59 -25.91 -0.28
C ALA A 35 -6.65 -25.03 -1.12
N ILE A 36 -5.54 -24.57 -0.54
CA ILE A 36 -4.48 -23.82 -1.24
C ILE A 36 -3.87 -24.65 -2.39
N LEU A 37 -3.95 -25.99 -2.37
CA LEU A 37 -3.55 -26.83 -3.52
C LEU A 37 -4.27 -26.41 -4.81
N SER A 38 -5.55 -26.02 -4.72
CA SER A 38 -6.33 -25.54 -5.86
C SER A 38 -5.90 -24.15 -6.37
N VAL A 39 -5.12 -23.42 -5.58
CA VAL A 39 -4.62 -22.07 -5.85
C VAL A 39 -3.23 -22.12 -6.48
N ILE A 40 -2.32 -22.91 -5.90
CA ILE A 40 -0.95 -23.08 -6.40
C ILE A 40 -0.85 -24.04 -7.60
N SER A 41 -1.91 -24.82 -7.84
CA SER A 41 -2.00 -25.82 -8.90
C SER A 41 -3.37 -25.76 -9.60
N PHE A 42 -3.79 -26.86 -10.23
CA PHE A 42 -5.09 -26.95 -10.88
C PHE A 42 -6.23 -26.72 -9.88
N PRO A 43 -7.23 -25.88 -10.21
CA PRO A 43 -7.47 -25.26 -11.52
C PRO A 43 -6.92 -23.84 -11.69
N ALA A 44 -6.49 -23.16 -10.61
CA ALA A 44 -6.28 -21.72 -10.66
C ALA A 44 -4.93 -21.32 -11.27
N PHE A 45 -3.85 -22.03 -10.92
CA PHE A 45 -2.47 -21.67 -11.27
C PHE A 45 -2.15 -20.19 -10.96
N ALA A 46 -2.61 -19.71 -9.79
CA ALA A 46 -2.61 -18.29 -9.46
C ALA A 46 -1.25 -17.77 -8.96
N VAL A 47 -0.33 -18.67 -8.62
CA VAL A 47 1.00 -18.35 -8.12
C VAL A 47 2.02 -18.68 -9.20
N VAL A 48 2.96 -17.77 -9.46
CA VAL A 48 3.98 -17.94 -10.49
C VAL A 48 5.37 -18.20 -9.93
N ASP A 49 5.64 -17.85 -8.67
CA ASP A 49 6.94 -18.10 -8.04
C ASP A 49 7.08 -19.59 -7.66
N PRO A 50 7.98 -20.36 -8.31
CA PRO A 50 8.13 -21.79 -8.05
C PRO A 50 8.52 -22.10 -6.61
N ARG A 51 9.26 -21.19 -5.95
CA ARG A 51 9.74 -21.39 -4.56
C ARG A 51 8.57 -21.37 -3.59
N VAL A 52 7.65 -20.42 -3.76
CA VAL A 52 6.45 -20.30 -2.93
C VAL A 52 5.50 -21.46 -3.18
N ILE A 53 5.32 -21.87 -4.44
CA ILE A 53 4.51 -23.05 -4.80
C ILE A 53 5.06 -24.29 -4.07
N GLU A 54 6.36 -24.52 -4.14
CA GLU A 54 6.99 -25.70 -3.56
C GLU A 54 7.00 -25.69 -2.04
N SER A 55 7.34 -24.56 -1.40
CA SER A 55 7.30 -24.46 0.06
C SER A 55 5.87 -24.65 0.58
N THR A 56 4.88 -24.09 -0.11
CA THR A 56 3.47 -24.20 0.26
C THR A 56 2.98 -25.64 0.14
N ARG A 57 3.26 -26.32 -0.98
CA ARG A 57 2.92 -27.74 -1.15
C ARG A 57 3.55 -28.59 -0.05
N ASN A 58 4.83 -28.41 0.23
CA ASN A 58 5.56 -29.16 1.24
C ASN A 58 5.00 -28.93 2.65
N ASP A 59 4.64 -27.70 2.99
CA ASP A 59 4.02 -27.41 4.28
C ASP A 59 2.63 -28.04 4.40
N ILE A 60 1.82 -28.04 3.33
CA ILE A 60 0.51 -28.72 3.31
C ILE A 60 0.71 -30.21 3.54
N VAL A 61 1.57 -30.86 2.76
CA VAL A 61 1.84 -32.31 2.88
C VAL A 61 2.36 -32.65 4.28
N LYS A 62 3.29 -31.85 4.82
CA LYS A 62 3.91 -32.09 6.12
C LYS A 62 2.95 -31.89 7.29
N LYS A 63 2.14 -30.83 7.27
CA LYS A 63 1.28 -30.44 8.41
C LYS A 63 -0.10 -31.06 8.35
N LEU A 64 -0.65 -31.24 7.15
CA LEU A 64 -2.04 -31.67 6.94
C LEU A 64 -2.15 -33.08 6.37
N GLY A 65 -1.07 -33.69 5.89
CA GLY A 65 -1.07 -35.05 5.36
C GLY A 65 -1.44 -36.11 6.39
N GLY A 66 -2.27 -37.06 5.98
CA GLY A 66 -2.68 -38.24 6.76
C GLY A 66 -2.68 -39.51 5.92
N GLN A 67 -3.13 -40.62 6.50
CA GLN A 67 -3.17 -41.93 5.82
C GLN A 67 -4.36 -42.05 4.87
N TYR A 68 -5.47 -41.37 5.18
CA TYR A 68 -6.75 -41.44 4.47
C TYR A 68 -7.03 -40.18 3.63
N GLY A 69 -6.07 -39.25 3.55
CA GLY A 69 -6.23 -37.98 2.84
C GLY A 69 -5.39 -36.88 3.46
N MET A 70 -5.86 -35.64 3.31
CA MET A 70 -5.31 -34.50 4.07
C MET A 70 -6.41 -33.86 4.92
N LYS A 71 -6.04 -33.31 6.06
CA LYS A 71 -6.91 -32.43 6.86
C LYS A 71 -7.17 -31.15 6.06
N ARG A 72 -8.34 -30.54 6.20
CA ARG A 72 -8.61 -29.24 5.55
C ARG A 72 -7.70 -28.16 6.14
N PHE A 73 -7.69 -28.02 7.46
CA PHE A 73 -6.75 -27.18 8.20
C PHE A 73 -6.56 -27.77 9.61
N LEU A 74 -5.57 -27.27 10.36
CA LEU A 74 -5.31 -27.75 11.72
C LEU A 74 -6.47 -27.42 12.66
N ARG A 75 -6.80 -28.33 13.57
CA ARG A 75 -7.89 -28.15 14.56
C ARG A 75 -9.28 -27.98 13.95
N ASP A 76 -9.48 -28.49 12.74
CA ASP A 76 -10.78 -28.54 12.09
C ASP A 76 -11.71 -29.54 12.80
N GLY A 77 -12.78 -29.02 13.39
CA GLY A 77 -13.78 -29.82 14.10
C GLY A 77 -14.82 -30.50 13.22
N HIS A 78 -14.84 -30.18 11.93
CA HIS A 78 -15.94 -30.58 11.07
C HIS A 78 -16.06 -32.09 10.87
N GLN A 79 -17.26 -32.59 11.15
CA GLN A 79 -17.65 -34.00 11.15
C GLN A 79 -16.75 -34.90 12.01
N THR A 80 -16.00 -34.32 12.95
CA THR A 80 -15.30 -35.10 13.98
C THR A 80 -16.31 -35.69 14.95
N ALA A 81 -15.95 -36.79 15.62
CA ALA A 81 -16.85 -37.45 16.57
C ALA A 81 -17.22 -36.60 17.81
N LEU A 82 -16.49 -35.50 18.04
CA LEU A 82 -16.70 -34.58 19.15
C LEU A 82 -17.39 -33.26 18.74
N GLU A 83 -17.74 -33.09 17.47
CA GLU A 83 -18.40 -31.88 16.97
C GLU A 83 -19.80 -31.72 17.57
N ASP A 84 -20.12 -30.51 18.06
CA ASP A 84 -21.49 -30.10 18.36
C ASP A 84 -22.15 -29.52 17.11
N THR A 85 -22.93 -30.35 16.40
CA THR A 85 -23.62 -29.96 15.16
C THR A 85 -24.81 -29.02 15.38
N SER A 86 -25.16 -28.66 16.62
CA SER A 86 -26.26 -27.74 16.90
C SER A 86 -25.90 -26.26 16.70
N ARG A 87 -24.61 -25.95 16.52
CA ARG A 87 -24.06 -24.59 16.41
C ARG A 87 -23.36 -24.37 15.08
N LEU A 88 -23.39 -23.12 14.58
CA LEU A 88 -22.73 -22.73 13.34
C LEU A 88 -21.24 -22.40 13.50
N HIS A 89 -20.81 -21.98 14.70
CA HIS A 89 -19.45 -21.54 14.97
C HIS A 89 -18.91 -22.17 16.27
N TYR A 90 -17.66 -22.64 16.21
CA TYR A 90 -16.91 -23.16 17.35
C TYR A 90 -16.49 -22.04 18.30
N ASP A 91 -16.44 -22.34 19.59
CA ASP A 91 -15.80 -21.44 20.55
C ASP A 91 -14.27 -21.50 20.42
N PRO A 92 -13.52 -20.41 20.64
CA PRO A 92 -12.06 -20.41 20.49
C PRO A 92 -11.33 -21.50 21.30
N HIS A 93 -11.89 -21.87 22.45
CA HIS A 93 -11.35 -22.94 23.32
C HIS A 93 -11.67 -24.35 22.82
N GLU A 94 -12.72 -24.49 22.00
CA GLU A 94 -13.22 -25.77 21.47
C GLU A 94 -12.30 -26.32 20.37
N LEU A 95 -11.63 -25.45 19.60
CA LEU A 95 -10.71 -25.86 18.54
C LEU A 95 -9.59 -26.80 19.04
N ASN A 96 -9.12 -26.60 20.27
CA ASN A 96 -8.10 -27.48 20.87
C ASN A 96 -8.61 -28.92 21.09
N ILE A 97 -9.93 -29.12 21.21
CA ILE A 97 -10.54 -30.43 21.40
C ILE A 97 -10.37 -31.31 20.16
N PHE A 98 -10.34 -30.69 18.97
CA PHE A 98 -10.23 -31.37 17.68
C PHE A 98 -8.79 -31.64 17.25
N ALA A 99 -7.81 -31.05 17.94
CA ALA A 99 -6.40 -31.25 17.62
C ALA A 99 -6.03 -32.74 17.65
N GLY A 100 -5.48 -33.24 16.54
CA GLY A 100 -5.04 -34.62 16.39
C GLY A 100 -6.14 -35.60 15.92
N ILE A 101 -7.41 -35.21 15.95
CA ILE A 101 -8.54 -36.07 15.54
C ILE A 101 -9.29 -35.52 14.32
N GLU A 102 -8.74 -34.48 13.67
CA GLU A 102 -9.36 -33.82 12.52
C GLU A 102 -9.65 -34.83 11.40
N SER A 103 -10.79 -34.70 10.73
CA SER A 103 -11.18 -35.55 9.61
C SER A 103 -10.19 -35.46 8.43
N GLU A 104 -9.91 -36.58 7.78
CA GLU A 104 -9.00 -36.65 6.62
C GLU A 104 -9.79 -36.78 5.33
N TRP A 105 -9.45 -35.98 4.32
CA TRP A 105 -10.21 -35.86 3.08
C TRP A 105 -9.44 -36.44 1.90
N PRO A 106 -9.90 -37.56 1.29
CA PRO A 106 -9.29 -38.14 0.09
C PRO A 106 -9.28 -37.17 -1.10
N LEU A 107 -10.17 -36.17 -1.10
CA LEU A 107 -10.20 -35.07 -2.07
C LEU A 107 -8.81 -34.47 -2.33
N PHE A 108 -7.98 -34.28 -1.30
CA PHE A 108 -6.67 -33.66 -1.52
C PHE A 108 -5.66 -34.58 -2.19
N PHE A 109 -5.84 -35.90 -2.13
CA PHE A 109 -5.05 -36.82 -2.95
C PHE A 109 -5.41 -36.68 -4.43
N THR A 110 -6.68 -36.41 -4.79
CA THR A 110 -7.04 -36.15 -6.20
C THR A 110 -6.41 -34.86 -6.72
N TYR A 111 -6.30 -33.82 -5.88
CA TYR A 111 -5.52 -32.63 -6.22
C TYR A 111 -4.03 -32.93 -6.43
N MET A 112 -3.41 -33.77 -5.58
CA MET A 112 -1.99 -34.14 -5.76
C MET A 112 -1.76 -34.99 -7.02
N ILE A 113 -2.71 -35.86 -7.38
CA ILE A 113 -2.66 -36.61 -8.65
C ILE A 113 -2.71 -35.63 -9.83
N LEU A 114 -3.67 -34.70 -9.83
CA LEU A 114 -3.77 -33.68 -10.89
C LEU A 114 -2.52 -32.80 -10.94
N ASP A 115 -2.03 -32.30 -9.80
CA ASP A 115 -0.78 -31.53 -9.72
C ASP A 115 0.39 -32.26 -10.37
N GLY A 116 0.53 -33.57 -10.09
CA GLY A 116 1.56 -34.40 -10.72
C GLY A 116 1.36 -34.54 -12.22
N LEU A 117 0.12 -34.77 -12.69
CA LEU A 117 -0.20 -34.88 -14.11
C LEU A 117 0.07 -33.57 -14.88
N PHE A 118 -0.28 -32.41 -14.32
CA PHE A 118 -0.04 -31.11 -14.94
C PHE A 118 1.45 -30.72 -14.98
N ARG A 119 2.27 -31.26 -14.06
CA ARG A 119 3.73 -31.08 -14.02
C ARG A 119 4.52 -32.21 -14.69
N GLU A 120 3.85 -33.22 -15.23
CA GLU A 120 4.47 -34.44 -15.77
C GLU A 120 5.33 -35.20 -14.74
N ASP A 121 4.99 -35.08 -13.45
CA ASP A 121 5.62 -35.75 -12.33
C ASP A 121 4.92 -37.09 -12.03
N TYR A 122 5.21 -38.09 -12.87
CA TYR A 122 4.57 -39.41 -12.78
C TYR A 122 4.92 -40.18 -11.50
N ALA A 123 6.01 -39.82 -10.81
CA ALA A 123 6.36 -40.41 -9.52
C ALA A 123 5.35 -39.99 -8.44
N GLN A 124 5.04 -38.69 -8.36
CA GLN A 124 3.99 -38.18 -7.49
C GLN A 124 2.62 -38.80 -7.83
N VAL A 125 2.30 -38.88 -9.12
CA VAL A 125 1.03 -39.49 -9.58
C VAL A 125 0.91 -40.94 -9.08
N ALA A 126 1.95 -41.74 -9.25
CA ALA A 126 1.95 -43.13 -8.80
C ALA A 126 1.80 -43.25 -7.28
N GLU A 127 2.51 -42.41 -6.51
CA GLU A 127 2.42 -42.39 -5.05
C GLU A 127 1.00 -42.10 -4.57
N TYR A 128 0.39 -41.02 -5.05
CA TYR A 128 -0.92 -40.60 -4.55
C TYR A 128 -2.07 -41.47 -5.10
N ARG A 129 -1.94 -42.07 -6.30
CA ARG A 129 -2.88 -43.10 -6.75
C ARG A 129 -2.80 -44.35 -5.86
N ALA A 130 -1.61 -44.79 -5.47
CA ALA A 130 -1.44 -45.92 -4.56
C ALA A 130 -2.03 -45.64 -3.16
N LYS A 131 -1.93 -44.40 -2.66
CA LYS A 131 -2.58 -43.98 -1.41
C LYS A 131 -4.11 -43.88 -1.53
N LEU A 132 -4.63 -43.45 -2.68
CA LEU A 132 -6.06 -43.27 -2.89
C LEU A 132 -6.80 -44.60 -3.14
N GLU A 133 -6.21 -45.54 -3.87
CA GLU A 133 -6.86 -46.81 -4.25
C GLU A 133 -7.51 -47.58 -3.07
N PRO A 134 -6.85 -47.78 -1.91
CA PRO A 134 -7.47 -48.51 -0.79
C PRO A 134 -8.61 -47.74 -0.10
N LEU A 135 -8.80 -46.45 -0.42
CA LEU A 135 -9.84 -45.59 0.16
C LEU A 135 -11.12 -45.55 -0.67
N LEU A 136 -11.08 -46.09 -1.89
CA LEU A 136 -12.22 -46.11 -2.80
C LEU A 136 -13.26 -47.12 -2.31
N VAL A 137 -14.53 -46.74 -2.42
CA VAL A 137 -15.67 -47.57 -2.05
C VAL A 137 -16.35 -48.06 -3.32
N ASP A 138 -16.59 -49.37 -3.39
CA ASP A 138 -17.27 -49.98 -4.52
C ASP A 138 -18.78 -49.67 -4.49
N SER A 139 -19.33 -49.23 -5.62
CA SER A 139 -20.71 -48.74 -5.69
C SER A 139 -21.78 -49.76 -5.31
N ASP A 140 -21.49 -51.05 -5.43
CA ASP A 140 -22.39 -52.14 -5.05
C ASP A 140 -22.49 -52.34 -3.53
N THR A 141 -21.50 -51.86 -2.77
CA THR A 141 -21.53 -51.84 -1.30
C THR A 141 -22.47 -50.77 -0.74
N ILE A 142 -22.87 -49.79 -1.56
CA ILE A 142 -23.76 -48.68 -1.15
C ILE A 142 -25.21 -49.01 -1.47
N SER A 143 -26.01 -49.20 -0.43
CA SER A 143 -27.44 -49.47 -0.57
C SER A 143 -28.14 -48.33 -1.36
N ASN A 144 -28.86 -48.70 -2.42
CA ASN A 144 -29.61 -47.81 -3.32
C ASN A 144 -28.81 -46.97 -4.34
N PHE A 145 -27.49 -47.16 -4.50
CA PHE A 145 -26.72 -46.46 -5.55
C PHE A 145 -27.24 -46.79 -6.97
N SER A 146 -27.51 -48.07 -7.24
CA SER A 146 -27.98 -48.57 -8.54
C SER A 146 -29.48 -48.39 -8.82
N LYS A 147 -30.28 -47.87 -7.86
CA LYS A 147 -31.76 -47.82 -8.02
C LYS A 147 -32.28 -46.61 -8.81
N ARG A 148 -31.41 -45.68 -9.23
CA ARG A 148 -31.80 -44.41 -9.87
C ARG A 148 -31.46 -44.25 -11.36
N SER A 149 -30.77 -45.18 -12.01
CA SER A 149 -30.63 -45.17 -13.47
C SER A 149 -31.27 -46.42 -14.08
N GLY A 150 -32.32 -46.22 -14.87
CA GLY A 150 -33.17 -47.29 -15.39
C GLY A 150 -32.60 -48.08 -16.58
N SER A 151 -33.42 -49.06 -16.96
CA SER A 151 -33.35 -50.04 -18.06
C SER A 151 -32.34 -51.20 -17.87
N PRO A 152 -32.81 -52.47 -17.92
CA PRO A 152 -31.99 -53.67 -17.74
C PRO A 152 -31.09 -54.00 -18.95
N ASP A 153 -31.09 -53.18 -20.01
CA ASP A 153 -30.45 -53.49 -21.30
C ASP A 153 -29.22 -52.64 -21.64
N ALA A 154 -28.77 -51.73 -20.77
CA ALA A 154 -27.56 -50.95 -21.01
C ALA A 154 -26.37 -51.58 -20.28
N ALA A 155 -25.36 -52.04 -21.04
CA ALA A 155 -24.08 -52.51 -20.57
C ALA A 155 -23.28 -51.38 -19.89
N TYR A 156 -23.67 -50.99 -18.68
CA TYR A 156 -22.87 -50.12 -17.81
C TYR A 156 -21.79 -50.96 -17.10
N PRO A 157 -20.61 -50.40 -16.80
CA PRO A 157 -19.54 -51.11 -16.11
C PRO A 157 -20.01 -51.64 -14.74
N PRO A 158 -19.50 -52.79 -14.25
CA PRO A 158 -20.23 -53.59 -13.27
C PRO A 158 -20.20 -53.02 -11.86
N VAL A 159 -19.19 -52.21 -11.50
CA VAL A 159 -19.06 -51.57 -10.18
C VAL A 159 -18.24 -50.30 -10.41
N MET A 160 -18.72 -49.16 -9.91
CA MET A 160 -18.00 -47.90 -9.97
C MET A 160 -17.21 -47.69 -8.68
N ARG A 161 -15.94 -47.28 -8.81
CA ARG A 161 -15.08 -46.85 -7.70
C ARG A 161 -15.46 -45.44 -7.26
N LEU A 162 -15.86 -45.29 -6.00
CA LEU A 162 -16.39 -44.04 -5.45
C LEU A 162 -15.42 -43.45 -4.42
N VAL A 163 -15.18 -42.14 -4.50
CA VAL A 163 -14.34 -41.40 -3.54
C VAL A 163 -15.22 -40.85 -2.41
N PRO A 164 -15.02 -41.29 -1.14
CA PRO A 164 -15.73 -40.73 0.01
C PRO A 164 -15.41 -39.24 0.23
N GLU A 165 -16.30 -38.53 0.92
CA GLU A 165 -16.04 -37.14 1.35
C GLU A 165 -14.86 -37.06 2.31
N LEU A 166 -14.90 -37.84 3.40
CA LEU A 166 -13.88 -37.85 4.43
C LEU A 166 -13.85 -39.14 5.25
N PHE A 167 -12.77 -39.32 6.00
CA PHE A 167 -12.55 -40.37 7.00
C PHE A 167 -12.39 -39.74 8.39
N LYS A 168 -13.17 -40.22 9.35
CA LYS A 168 -13.19 -39.71 10.74
C LYS A 168 -12.78 -40.78 11.74
N VAL A 169 -12.23 -40.34 12.88
CA VAL A 169 -11.94 -41.21 14.02
C VAL A 169 -13.26 -41.61 14.70
N PRO A 170 -13.55 -42.91 14.88
CA PRO A 170 -14.72 -43.36 15.64
C PRO A 170 -14.70 -42.83 17.08
N ARG A 171 -15.89 -42.58 17.67
CA ARG A 171 -16.02 -41.90 18.97
C ARG A 171 -15.29 -42.65 20.09
N GLU A 172 -15.37 -43.97 20.06
CA GLU A 172 -14.72 -44.91 20.97
C GLU A 172 -13.19 -44.94 20.87
N SER A 173 -12.64 -44.49 19.74
CA SER A 173 -11.20 -44.50 19.45
C SER A 173 -10.54 -43.13 19.64
N VAL A 174 -11.31 -42.08 19.95
CA VAL A 174 -10.82 -40.70 20.07
C VAL A 174 -9.68 -40.58 21.09
N ASP A 175 -9.82 -41.17 22.27
CA ASP A 175 -8.79 -41.10 23.30
C ASP A 175 -7.51 -41.82 22.88
N GLY A 176 -7.64 -42.94 22.15
CA GLY A 176 -6.50 -43.67 21.57
C GLY A 176 -5.74 -42.84 20.53
N GLU A 177 -6.46 -42.18 19.63
CA GLU A 177 -5.86 -41.31 18.60
C GLU A 177 -5.16 -40.10 19.24
N LYS A 178 -5.76 -39.49 20.28
CA LYS A 178 -5.14 -38.36 20.99
C LYS A 178 -3.84 -38.75 21.70
N ASN A 179 -3.78 -39.96 22.25
CA ASN A 179 -2.59 -40.46 22.94
C ASN A 179 -1.47 -40.86 21.96
N ALA A 180 -1.83 -41.39 20.79
CA ALA A 180 -0.90 -41.79 19.74
C ALA A 180 -1.48 -41.42 18.37
N PRO A 181 -1.18 -40.21 17.84
CA PRO A 181 -1.73 -39.73 16.58
C PRO A 181 -1.44 -40.67 15.40
N GLY A 182 -2.44 -40.95 14.57
CA GLY A 182 -2.35 -41.85 13.42
C GLY A 182 -2.37 -43.35 13.78
N SER A 183 -2.73 -43.71 15.02
CA SER A 183 -2.78 -45.11 15.47
C SER A 183 -4.12 -45.78 15.21
N GLN A 184 -5.21 -45.01 15.09
CA GLN A 184 -6.55 -45.56 14.99
C GLN A 184 -7.02 -45.70 13.53
N ILE A 185 -7.84 -46.73 13.27
CA ILE A 185 -8.51 -46.90 11.98
C ILE A 185 -9.63 -45.87 11.88
N ARG A 186 -9.70 -45.18 10.74
CA ARG A 186 -10.73 -44.18 10.45
C ARG A 186 -11.81 -44.78 9.55
N THR A 187 -13.04 -44.33 9.72
CA THR A 187 -14.19 -44.81 8.93
C THR A 187 -14.70 -43.71 8.00
N PRO A 188 -15.13 -44.06 6.77
CA PRO A 188 -15.71 -43.08 5.86
C PRO A 188 -17.04 -42.56 6.42
N ASN A 189 -17.40 -41.33 6.07
CA ASN A 189 -18.72 -40.79 6.39
C ASN A 189 -19.81 -41.35 5.44
N GLU A 190 -21.05 -40.89 5.61
CA GLU A 190 -22.20 -41.36 4.83
C GLU A 190 -22.23 -40.78 3.39
N ASN A 191 -21.46 -39.72 3.11
CA ASN A 191 -21.47 -39.04 1.82
C ASN A 191 -20.48 -39.68 0.85
N VAL A 192 -20.95 -40.73 0.17
CA VAL A 192 -20.15 -41.49 -0.79
C VAL A 192 -20.94 -41.67 -2.12
N PRO A 193 -20.44 -41.16 -3.26
CA PRO A 193 -19.24 -40.35 -3.41
C PRO A 193 -19.46 -38.89 -3.01
N LEU A 194 -18.38 -38.20 -2.64
CA LEU A 194 -18.36 -36.75 -2.76
C LEU A 194 -18.22 -36.39 -4.24
N VAL A 195 -19.26 -35.79 -4.83
CA VAL A 195 -19.31 -35.45 -6.27
C VAL A 195 -18.09 -34.60 -6.70
N TRP A 196 -17.63 -33.69 -5.85
CA TRP A 196 -16.43 -32.89 -6.13
C TRP A 196 -15.17 -33.76 -6.25
N ALA A 197 -14.87 -34.59 -5.24
CA ALA A 197 -13.71 -35.46 -5.27
C ALA A 197 -13.79 -36.48 -6.41
N GLN A 198 -14.98 -37.04 -6.64
CA GLN A 198 -15.23 -37.97 -7.74
C GLN A 198 -14.96 -37.33 -9.11
N SER A 199 -15.36 -36.07 -9.30
CA SER A 199 -15.13 -35.34 -10.55
C SER A 199 -13.64 -35.15 -10.82
N LEU A 200 -12.86 -34.77 -9.80
CA LEU A 200 -11.41 -34.63 -9.92
C LEU A 200 -10.71 -35.98 -10.13
N TYR A 201 -11.18 -37.04 -9.48
CA TYR A 201 -10.68 -38.40 -9.67
C TYR A 201 -10.89 -38.90 -11.11
N ILE A 202 -12.12 -38.73 -11.65
CA ILE A 202 -12.42 -39.07 -13.05
C ILE A 202 -11.56 -38.23 -13.99
N LEU A 203 -11.44 -36.92 -13.75
CA LEU A 203 -10.59 -36.04 -14.55
C LEU A 203 -9.13 -36.51 -14.55
N GLY A 204 -8.58 -36.83 -13.38
CA GLY A 204 -7.22 -37.36 -13.24
C GLY A 204 -7.02 -38.66 -14.01
N ASN A 205 -8.01 -39.57 -13.99
CA ASN A 205 -7.96 -40.80 -14.78
C ASN A 205 -8.00 -40.54 -16.29
N LEU A 206 -8.87 -39.63 -16.76
CA LEU A 206 -8.94 -39.28 -18.18
C LEU A 206 -7.61 -38.70 -18.69
N ILE A 207 -6.95 -37.85 -17.89
CA ILE A 207 -5.64 -37.31 -18.25
C ILE A 207 -4.55 -38.40 -18.20
N HIS A 208 -4.52 -39.19 -17.13
CA HIS A 208 -3.56 -40.29 -16.96
C HIS A 208 -3.64 -41.32 -18.09
N ASP A 209 -4.84 -41.65 -18.54
CA ASP A 209 -5.10 -42.62 -19.61
C ASP A 209 -4.96 -42.00 -21.02
N ASN A 210 -4.46 -40.75 -21.11
CA ASN A 210 -4.28 -39.98 -22.34
C ASN A 210 -5.57 -39.77 -23.17
N LEU A 211 -6.73 -39.79 -22.51
CA LEU A 211 -8.03 -39.45 -23.11
C LEU A 211 -8.27 -37.93 -23.13
N LEU A 212 -7.59 -37.18 -22.26
CA LEU A 212 -7.53 -35.73 -22.24
C LEU A 212 -6.08 -35.27 -22.08
N SER A 213 -5.70 -34.19 -22.74
CA SER A 213 -4.41 -33.54 -22.49
C SER A 213 -4.54 -32.39 -21.48
N PRO A 214 -3.49 -32.09 -20.68
CA PRO A 214 -3.48 -30.91 -19.81
C PRO A 214 -3.74 -29.58 -20.55
N ALA A 215 -3.37 -29.48 -21.82
CA ALA A 215 -3.57 -28.28 -22.65
C ALA A 215 -5.05 -28.00 -22.96
N GLU A 216 -5.90 -29.04 -23.00
CA GLU A 216 -7.35 -28.87 -23.20
C GLU A 216 -8.05 -28.29 -21.97
N LEU A 217 -7.50 -28.55 -20.78
CA LEU A 217 -8.02 -28.06 -19.50
C LEU A 217 -7.41 -26.71 -19.09
N ASP A 218 -6.23 -26.39 -19.62
CA ASP A 218 -5.55 -25.11 -19.45
C ASP A 218 -5.19 -24.50 -20.82
N PRO A 219 -6.20 -24.00 -21.57
CA PRO A 219 -6.01 -23.44 -22.91
C PRO A 219 -5.22 -22.12 -22.90
N LEU A 220 -5.14 -21.46 -21.75
CA LEU A 220 -4.37 -20.23 -21.56
C LEU A 220 -2.90 -20.51 -21.16
N GLY A 221 -2.54 -21.78 -20.94
CA GLY A 221 -1.19 -22.17 -20.54
C GLY A 221 -0.74 -21.59 -19.20
N ARG A 222 -1.68 -21.30 -18.28
CA ARG A 222 -1.37 -20.69 -16.97
C ARG A 222 -0.42 -21.57 -16.15
N ARG A 223 -0.51 -22.89 -16.28
CA ARG A 223 0.40 -23.82 -15.59
C ARG A 223 1.87 -23.63 -15.97
N LEU A 224 2.14 -23.02 -17.14
CA LEU A 224 3.49 -22.77 -17.64
C LEU A 224 4.06 -21.45 -17.12
N ALA A 225 3.27 -20.60 -16.47
CA ALA A 225 3.73 -19.33 -15.94
C ALA A 225 4.93 -19.46 -14.99
N PRO A 226 5.01 -20.46 -14.09
CA PRO A 226 6.21 -20.68 -13.28
C PRO A 226 7.47 -21.01 -14.09
N LEU A 227 7.35 -21.68 -15.24
CA LEU A 227 8.48 -21.97 -16.14
C LEU A 227 8.94 -20.73 -16.91
N GLN A 228 8.04 -19.75 -17.07
CA GLN A 228 8.31 -18.47 -17.72
C GLN A 228 8.72 -17.38 -16.73
N TYR A 229 8.74 -17.68 -15.44
CA TYR A 229 9.17 -16.76 -14.41
C TYR A 229 10.60 -16.32 -14.67
N ARG A 230 10.81 -15.00 -14.81
CA ARG A 230 12.12 -14.39 -15.03
C ARG A 230 12.33 -13.32 -13.99
N GLU A 231 13.48 -13.39 -13.31
CA GLU A 231 13.91 -12.35 -12.38
C GLU A 231 14.19 -11.01 -13.09
N ASP A 232 14.65 -11.05 -14.36
CA ASP A 232 14.70 -9.87 -15.23
C ASP A 232 13.76 -10.06 -16.43
N PRO A 233 12.55 -9.47 -16.42
CA PRO A 233 11.60 -9.58 -17.52
C PRO A 233 12.06 -8.82 -18.77
N GLY A 234 13.12 -8.03 -18.64
CA GLY A 234 13.74 -7.30 -19.72
C GLY A 234 12.91 -6.15 -20.29
N VAL A 235 12.00 -5.63 -19.48
CA VAL A 235 11.14 -4.49 -19.76
C VAL A 235 12.00 -3.24 -19.97
N VAL A 236 11.72 -2.52 -21.05
CA VAL A 236 12.30 -1.20 -21.32
C VAL A 236 11.18 -0.17 -21.17
N ILE A 237 11.32 0.71 -20.18
CA ILE A 237 10.32 1.74 -19.89
C ILE A 237 10.61 2.96 -20.74
N GLN A 238 9.60 3.45 -21.45
CA GLN A 238 9.68 4.68 -22.23
C GLN A 238 9.34 5.87 -21.32
N VAL A 239 10.12 6.94 -21.40
CA VAL A 239 9.88 8.15 -20.61
C VAL A 239 9.76 9.34 -21.56
N VAL A 240 8.65 10.04 -21.48
CA VAL A 240 8.36 11.29 -22.17
C VAL A 240 8.37 12.40 -21.14
N LEU A 241 9.21 13.40 -21.35
CA LEU A 241 9.26 14.59 -20.49
C LEU A 241 8.44 15.71 -21.11
N LEU A 242 7.49 16.22 -20.34
CA LEU A 242 6.69 17.37 -20.67
C LEU A 242 7.16 18.59 -19.88
N ALA A 243 6.95 19.78 -20.42
CA ALA A 243 7.12 21.04 -19.72
C ALA A 243 5.76 21.73 -19.59
N GLU A 244 5.47 22.29 -18.42
CA GLU A 244 4.21 23.00 -18.16
C GLU A 244 4.04 24.24 -19.05
N SER A 245 5.15 24.83 -19.51
CA SER A 245 5.16 26.05 -20.32
C SER A 245 6.28 26.04 -21.35
N GLU A 246 6.09 26.83 -22.39
CA GLU A 246 7.07 27.04 -23.45
C GLU A 246 8.37 27.64 -22.91
N GLU A 247 8.28 28.57 -21.97
CA GLU A 247 9.43 29.17 -21.29
C GLU A 247 10.27 28.11 -20.56
N LEU A 248 9.61 27.20 -19.83
CA LEU A 248 10.29 26.12 -19.14
C LEU A 248 10.93 25.14 -20.15
N ARG A 249 10.24 24.84 -21.26
CA ARG A 249 10.76 24.00 -22.34
C ARG A 249 12.06 24.54 -22.89
N GLU A 250 12.11 25.83 -23.23
CA GLU A 250 13.31 26.50 -23.74
C GLU A 250 14.47 26.45 -22.74
N LYS A 251 14.19 26.71 -21.46
CA LYS A 251 15.20 26.62 -20.39
C LYS A 251 15.74 25.20 -20.26
N LEU A 252 14.89 24.18 -20.21
CA LEU A 252 15.30 22.78 -20.10
C LEU A 252 16.11 22.31 -21.31
N LEU A 253 15.83 22.84 -22.50
CA LEU A 253 16.59 22.57 -23.71
C LEU A 253 18.05 23.05 -23.59
N MET A 254 18.30 24.19 -22.94
CA MET A 254 19.67 24.68 -22.68
C MET A 254 20.49 23.71 -21.83
N PHE A 255 19.81 22.91 -21.01
CA PHE A 255 20.38 21.86 -20.17
C PHE A 255 20.46 20.49 -20.90
N GLY A 256 20.06 20.43 -22.18
CA GLY A 256 20.12 19.21 -22.98
C GLY A 256 18.98 18.22 -22.70
N LEU A 257 17.86 18.69 -22.13
CA LEU A 257 16.63 17.93 -21.97
C LEU A 257 15.64 18.34 -23.07
N ASP A 258 15.37 17.43 -24.01
CA ASP A 258 14.31 17.61 -25.01
C ASP A 258 12.96 17.32 -24.35
N THR A 259 12.16 18.36 -24.14
CA THR A 259 10.83 18.29 -23.54
C THR A 259 9.76 18.84 -24.48
N GLN A 260 8.50 18.50 -24.22
CA GLN A 260 7.36 18.87 -25.05
C GLN A 260 6.28 19.56 -24.20
N THR A 261 5.59 20.56 -24.73
CA THR A 261 4.34 21.03 -24.10
C THR A 261 3.20 20.08 -24.44
N THR A 262 2.10 20.13 -23.68
CA THR A 262 0.90 19.30 -23.96
C THR A 262 0.36 19.55 -25.36
N GLN A 263 0.37 20.81 -25.83
CA GLN A 263 -0.08 21.18 -27.18
C GLN A 263 0.84 20.61 -28.26
N SER A 264 2.15 20.54 -28.03
CA SER A 264 3.10 19.96 -28.99
C SER A 264 3.01 18.44 -29.14
N CYS A 265 2.23 17.76 -28.31
CA CYS A 265 2.01 16.32 -28.35
C CYS A 265 0.85 15.88 -29.26
N GLU A 266 0.12 16.83 -29.88
CA GLU A 266 -0.96 16.50 -30.82
C GLU A 266 -0.48 15.52 -31.92
N PRO A 267 -1.30 14.52 -32.30
CA PRO A 267 -2.73 14.35 -31.97
C PRO A 267 -3.00 13.58 -30.65
N ILE A 268 -1.98 13.35 -29.82
CA ILE A 268 -2.13 12.60 -28.56
C ILE A 268 -2.47 13.59 -27.46
N THR A 269 -3.60 13.38 -26.81
CA THR A 269 -4.07 14.26 -25.74
C THR A 269 -3.47 13.83 -24.40
N ILE A 270 -2.88 14.78 -23.67
CA ILE A 270 -2.33 14.54 -22.33
C ILE A 270 -3.39 14.91 -21.30
N SER A 271 -3.67 14.01 -20.36
CA SER A 271 -4.75 14.18 -19.39
C SER A 271 -4.30 13.84 -17.97
N GLN A 272 -5.01 14.39 -16.98
CA GLN A 272 -4.76 14.11 -15.57
C GLN A 272 -5.22 12.69 -15.18
N PRO A 273 -4.57 12.02 -14.21
CA PRO A 273 -4.92 10.66 -13.78
C PRO A 273 -6.35 10.57 -13.21
N VAL A 274 -6.84 11.66 -12.59
CA VAL A 274 -8.19 11.79 -12.06
C VAL A 274 -9.27 11.53 -13.12
N VAL A 275 -8.99 11.93 -14.35
CA VAL A 275 -9.90 11.77 -15.49
C VAL A 275 -10.00 10.30 -15.90
N LEU A 276 -8.90 9.55 -15.86
CA LEU A 276 -8.90 8.11 -16.11
C LEU A 276 -9.70 7.36 -15.05
N ARG A 277 -9.58 7.75 -13.77
CA ARG A 277 -10.40 7.22 -12.68
C ARG A 277 -11.88 7.42 -12.95
N ASP A 278 -12.27 8.62 -13.38
CA ASP A 278 -13.67 8.95 -13.62
C ASP A 278 -14.23 8.25 -14.86
N ALA A 279 -13.43 8.09 -15.92
CA ALA A 279 -13.76 7.25 -17.07
C ALA A 279 -13.99 5.80 -16.64
N PHE A 280 -13.09 5.20 -15.86
CA PHE A 280 -13.25 3.84 -15.37
C PHE A 280 -14.43 3.66 -14.40
N ALA A 281 -14.95 4.72 -13.79
CA ALA A 281 -16.14 4.65 -12.95
C ALA A 281 -17.42 4.30 -13.75
N ALA A 282 -17.42 4.50 -15.06
CA ALA A 282 -18.50 4.07 -15.95
C ALA A 282 -18.46 2.56 -16.25
N LEU A 283 -17.34 1.88 -15.97
CA LEU A 283 -17.20 0.45 -16.24
C LEU A 283 -18.14 -0.37 -15.33
N GLY A 284 -19.00 -1.17 -15.94
CA GLY A 284 -19.97 -2.02 -15.24
C GLY A 284 -21.21 -1.30 -14.73
N GLU A 285 -21.40 -0.03 -15.09
CA GLU A 285 -22.62 0.71 -14.81
C GLU A 285 -23.80 0.13 -15.61
N SER A 286 -24.96 0.01 -14.97
CA SER A 286 -26.19 -0.43 -15.61
C SER A 286 -27.39 0.11 -14.87
N GLN A 287 -28.05 1.12 -15.46
CA GLN A 287 -29.26 1.70 -14.89
C GLN A 287 -30.36 0.65 -14.73
N LYS A 288 -30.52 -0.25 -15.72
CA LYS A 288 -31.50 -1.35 -15.69
C LYS A 288 -31.30 -2.30 -14.50
N LEU A 289 -30.06 -2.55 -14.09
CA LEU A 289 -29.73 -3.45 -12.99
C LEU A 289 -29.43 -2.72 -11.67
N GLY A 290 -29.49 -1.38 -11.65
CA GLY A 290 -29.12 -0.58 -10.49
C GLY A 290 -27.62 -0.63 -10.14
N LEU A 291 -26.76 -1.00 -11.09
CA LEU A 291 -25.31 -1.06 -10.89
C LEU A 291 -24.69 0.31 -11.15
N THR A 292 -23.95 0.84 -10.18
CA THR A 292 -23.33 2.18 -10.24
C THR A 292 -21.98 2.22 -10.94
N GLY A 293 -21.46 1.06 -11.35
CA GLY A 293 -20.15 0.89 -11.97
C GLY A 293 -19.02 0.72 -10.96
N ARG A 294 -17.78 0.86 -11.44
CA ARG A 294 -16.57 0.72 -10.62
C ARG A 294 -16.50 1.88 -9.60
N PRO A 295 -16.23 1.59 -8.30
CA PRO A 295 -15.92 2.64 -7.33
C PRO A 295 -14.74 3.52 -7.77
N LYS A 296 -14.80 4.83 -7.47
CA LYS A 296 -13.76 5.81 -7.81
C LYS A 296 -12.47 5.63 -7.00
N ARG A 297 -11.76 4.52 -7.24
CA ARG A 297 -10.43 4.26 -6.66
C ARG A 297 -9.34 4.83 -7.56
N PRO A 298 -8.25 5.38 -7.00
CA PRO A 298 -7.11 5.83 -7.77
C PRO A 298 -6.61 4.78 -8.77
N ILE A 299 -6.09 5.26 -9.89
CA ILE A 299 -5.54 4.42 -10.95
C ILE A 299 -4.02 4.39 -10.80
N GLY A 300 -3.46 3.19 -10.66
CA GLY A 300 -2.05 3.01 -10.37
C GLY A 300 -1.14 3.22 -11.59
N THR A 301 0.16 3.07 -11.33
CA THR A 301 1.22 3.33 -12.31
C THR A 301 1.17 2.39 -13.52
N LEU A 302 0.79 1.11 -13.35
CA LEU A 302 0.73 0.17 -14.48
C LEU A 302 -0.37 0.55 -15.48
N SER A 303 -1.44 1.17 -15.01
CA SER A 303 -2.50 1.67 -15.89
C SER A 303 -2.16 3.04 -16.47
N THR A 304 -1.62 3.97 -15.68
CA THR A 304 -1.26 5.32 -16.16
C THR A 304 -0.09 5.33 -17.14
N CYS A 305 0.81 4.33 -17.12
CA CYS A 305 1.88 4.19 -18.11
C CYS A 305 1.46 3.48 -19.42
N LYS A 306 0.16 3.43 -19.71
CA LYS A 306 -0.39 3.01 -21.01
C LYS A 306 -0.88 4.21 -21.81
N LEU A 307 -0.97 4.01 -23.12
CA LEU A 307 -1.77 4.88 -23.97
C LEU A 307 -3.17 4.28 -24.11
N TYR A 308 -4.16 5.15 -24.26
CA TYR A 308 -5.56 4.74 -24.39
C TYR A 308 -6.15 5.27 -25.68
N ARG A 309 -6.93 4.42 -26.36
CA ARG A 309 -7.71 4.80 -27.52
C ARG A 309 -9.18 4.91 -27.13
N CYS A 310 -9.78 6.05 -27.42
CA CYS A 310 -11.22 6.27 -27.28
C CYS A 310 -11.71 7.07 -28.50
N GLN A 311 -12.73 6.56 -29.19
CA GLN A 311 -13.36 7.25 -30.33
C GLN A 311 -12.36 7.70 -31.43
N GLY A 312 -11.36 6.85 -31.70
CA GLY A 312 -10.32 7.12 -32.69
C GLY A 312 -9.23 8.10 -32.24
N ARG A 313 -9.31 8.68 -31.03
CA ARG A 313 -8.30 9.56 -30.44
C ARG A 313 -7.41 8.80 -29.46
N LEU A 314 -6.17 9.26 -29.32
CA LEU A 314 -5.19 8.71 -28.37
C LEU A 314 -5.04 9.63 -27.17
N TYR A 315 -4.96 9.02 -26.00
CA TYR A 315 -4.81 9.68 -24.71
C TYR A 315 -3.61 9.10 -23.97
N ALA A 316 -2.81 9.96 -23.35
CA ALA A 316 -1.78 9.61 -22.38
C ALA A 316 -2.14 10.25 -21.04
N PHE A 317 -1.93 9.55 -19.94
CA PHE A 317 -2.25 10.07 -18.61
C PHE A 317 -0.98 10.33 -17.81
N LEU A 318 -0.97 11.44 -17.07
CA LEU A 318 0.14 11.73 -16.16
C LEU A 318 0.16 10.69 -15.01
N PRO A 319 1.34 10.33 -14.48
CA PRO A 319 1.45 9.44 -13.35
C PRO A 319 0.79 9.99 -12.10
N HIS A 320 0.03 9.14 -11.42
CA HIS A 320 -0.70 9.51 -10.20
C HIS A 320 0.21 9.98 -9.04
N PHE A 321 1.43 9.46 -8.91
CA PHE A 321 2.33 9.84 -7.81
C PHE A 321 2.86 11.29 -7.88
N MET A 322 2.60 11.99 -9.00
CA MET A 322 2.98 13.39 -9.20
C MET A 322 1.81 14.36 -9.02
N ASP A 323 0.66 13.85 -8.57
CA ASP A 323 -0.56 14.63 -8.39
C ASP A 323 -0.44 15.54 -7.15
N ARG A 324 -0.40 16.86 -7.39
CA ARG A 324 -0.17 17.88 -6.35
C ARG A 324 -1.39 18.10 -5.46
N GLU A 325 -2.57 17.76 -5.95
CA GLU A 325 -3.82 17.91 -5.20
C GLU A 325 -3.89 16.95 -4.01
N GLU A 326 -3.04 15.92 -3.98
CA GLU A 326 -3.13 14.86 -2.99
C GLU A 326 -2.40 15.14 -1.68
N PHE A 327 -1.17 15.69 -1.71
CA PHE A 327 -0.39 15.98 -0.50
C PHE A 327 0.90 16.79 -0.77
N TYR A 328 1.42 17.52 0.22
CA TYR A 328 2.64 18.35 0.08
C TYR A 328 3.92 17.57 -0.23
N LEU A 329 3.96 16.26 0.01
CA LEU A 329 5.13 15.43 -0.28
C LEU A 329 5.57 15.54 -1.75
N VAL A 330 4.63 15.77 -2.67
CA VAL A 330 4.91 15.97 -4.11
C VAL A 330 5.67 17.28 -4.38
N SER A 331 5.63 18.26 -3.47
CA SER A 331 6.43 19.48 -3.57
C SER A 331 7.90 19.26 -3.21
N ASP A 332 8.23 18.11 -2.63
CA ASP A 332 9.61 17.72 -2.31
C ASP A 332 10.26 16.96 -3.48
N ASN A 333 11.29 17.56 -4.05
CA ASN A 333 12.02 16.98 -5.17
C ASN A 333 12.74 15.67 -4.81
N ASP A 334 13.29 15.55 -3.59
CA ASP A 334 14.03 14.35 -3.20
C ASP A 334 13.05 13.17 -3.06
N TYR A 335 11.87 13.42 -2.46
CA TYR A 335 10.76 12.46 -2.41
C TYR A 335 10.30 12.06 -3.81
N LEU A 336 10.11 13.03 -4.71
CA LEU A 336 9.66 12.76 -6.07
C LEU A 336 10.66 11.91 -6.86
N VAL A 337 11.97 12.19 -6.73
CA VAL A 337 13.02 11.38 -7.37
C VAL A 337 12.95 9.95 -6.87
N SER A 338 12.90 9.74 -5.55
CA SER A 338 12.79 8.41 -4.97
C SER A 338 11.50 7.70 -5.41
N SER A 339 10.37 8.40 -5.38
CA SER A 339 9.08 7.87 -5.81
C SER A 339 9.14 7.43 -7.28
N PHE A 340 9.78 8.23 -8.14
CA PHE A 340 9.98 7.91 -9.54
C PHE A 340 10.81 6.64 -9.73
N GLU A 341 11.96 6.52 -9.05
CA GLU A 341 12.82 5.33 -9.09
C GLU A 341 12.05 4.07 -8.66
N GLN A 342 11.29 4.17 -7.58
CA GLN A 342 10.45 3.09 -7.07
C GLN A 342 9.33 2.71 -8.05
N GLN A 343 8.70 3.69 -8.71
CA GLN A 343 7.68 3.44 -9.72
C GLN A 343 8.26 2.76 -10.96
N LEU A 344 9.45 3.16 -11.42
CA LEU A 344 10.14 2.48 -12.52
C LEU A 344 10.44 1.02 -12.17
N LEU A 345 10.98 0.77 -10.99
CA LEU A 345 11.28 -0.59 -10.52
C LEU A 345 9.99 -1.42 -10.38
N PHE A 346 8.92 -0.83 -9.84
CA PHE A 346 7.61 -1.48 -9.73
C PHE A 346 7.07 -1.89 -11.10
N VAL A 347 7.10 -0.99 -12.09
CA VAL A 347 6.64 -1.28 -13.46
C VAL A 347 7.52 -2.34 -14.10
N ARG A 348 8.85 -2.25 -13.97
CA ARG A 348 9.79 -3.27 -14.48
C ARG A 348 9.40 -4.67 -14.01
N ASN A 349 9.11 -4.82 -12.72
CA ASN A 349 8.88 -6.13 -12.10
C ASN A 349 7.50 -6.72 -12.40
N HIS A 350 6.52 -5.89 -12.76
CA HIS A 350 5.12 -6.30 -12.84
C HIS A 350 4.45 -6.05 -14.19
N TRP A 351 5.18 -5.55 -15.18
CA TRP A 351 4.63 -5.30 -16.50
C TRP A 351 4.34 -6.60 -17.26
N THR A 352 3.07 -6.80 -17.62
CA THR A 352 2.60 -7.95 -18.41
C THR A 352 1.90 -7.54 -19.71
N GLY A 353 1.77 -6.24 -19.96
CA GLY A 353 1.11 -5.69 -21.14
C GLY A 353 1.91 -5.92 -22.42
N SER A 354 1.21 -6.05 -23.55
CA SER A 354 1.84 -6.04 -24.87
C SER A 354 2.33 -4.63 -25.21
N GLY A 355 3.55 -4.51 -25.71
CA GLY A 355 4.20 -3.21 -25.91
C GLY A 355 4.92 -2.72 -24.65
N ARG A 356 5.56 -1.55 -24.76
CA ARG A 356 6.37 -0.96 -23.71
C ARG A 356 5.54 0.01 -22.85
N PRO A 357 5.76 0.04 -21.52
CA PRO A 357 5.17 1.06 -20.66
C PRO A 357 5.74 2.43 -21.01
N THR A 358 4.90 3.46 -21.03
CA THR A 358 5.25 4.84 -21.41
C THR A 358 4.85 5.79 -20.29
N PHE A 359 5.84 6.31 -19.55
CA PHE A 359 5.64 7.36 -18.54
C PHE A 359 5.59 8.72 -19.21
N THR A 360 4.55 9.49 -18.93
CA THR A 360 4.40 10.86 -19.43
C THR A 360 4.50 11.84 -18.27
N VAL A 361 5.64 12.50 -18.13
CA VAL A 361 6.05 13.17 -16.88
C VAL A 361 5.99 14.67 -17.06
N MET A 362 5.17 15.36 -16.28
CA MET A 362 5.09 16.82 -16.31
C MET A 362 6.17 17.46 -15.43
N LEU A 363 7.07 18.23 -16.04
CA LEU A 363 8.04 19.07 -15.33
C LEU A 363 7.50 20.48 -15.18
N THR A 364 7.69 21.04 -13.99
CA THR A 364 7.17 22.36 -13.60
C THR A 364 8.30 23.26 -13.13
N LYS A 365 8.11 24.58 -13.17
CA LYS A 365 9.06 25.57 -12.68
C LYS A 365 9.42 25.32 -11.21
N ALA A 366 8.43 25.01 -10.37
CA ALA A 366 8.63 24.72 -8.94
C ALA A 366 9.57 23.52 -8.68
N MET A 367 9.52 22.48 -9.53
CA MET A 367 10.42 21.32 -9.42
C MET A 367 11.87 21.67 -9.79
N MET A 368 12.08 22.67 -10.65
CA MET A 368 13.42 23.03 -11.09
C MET A 368 14.13 24.00 -10.13
N GLY A 369 13.37 24.71 -9.28
CA GLY A 369 13.89 25.62 -8.26
C GLY A 369 14.75 26.76 -8.82
N ASP A 370 15.59 27.35 -7.96
CA ASP A 370 16.53 28.44 -8.28
C ASP A 370 17.63 28.07 -9.28
N LEU A 371 17.77 26.80 -9.69
CA LEU A 371 18.73 26.43 -10.73
C LEU A 371 18.42 27.08 -12.08
N LEU A 372 17.18 27.52 -12.28
CA LEU A 372 16.73 28.29 -13.45
C LEU A 372 16.65 29.80 -13.20
N SER A 373 16.88 30.30 -11.97
CA SER A 373 16.93 31.74 -11.68
C SER A 373 18.31 32.29 -12.03
N THR A 374 18.48 32.59 -13.32
CA THR A 374 19.66 33.26 -13.86
C THR A 374 19.62 34.77 -13.56
N SER A 375 19.69 35.18 -12.30
CA SER A 375 19.75 36.61 -11.94
C SER A 375 20.82 37.00 -10.92
N ASP A 376 21.89 36.23 -10.73
CA ASP A 376 23.10 36.79 -10.09
C ASP A 376 24.40 36.09 -10.50
N ARG A 377 24.95 36.52 -11.64
CA ARG A 377 26.36 36.25 -12.02
C ARG A 377 27.24 37.50 -11.84
N SER A 378 26.88 38.41 -10.93
CA SER A 378 27.57 39.70 -10.74
C SER A 378 28.22 39.94 -9.39
N SER A 379 28.22 38.98 -8.46
CA SER A 379 28.97 39.12 -7.20
C SER A 379 30.13 38.14 -7.13
N GLY A 380 31.28 38.58 -7.62
CA GLY A 380 32.58 37.96 -7.39
C GLY A 380 32.95 38.03 -5.90
N GLY A 381 32.42 37.08 -5.13
CA GLY A 381 32.76 36.88 -3.73
C GLY A 381 33.20 35.44 -3.53
N ASN A 382 34.44 35.26 -3.12
CA ASN A 382 35.15 34.00 -2.94
C ASN A 382 34.53 33.14 -1.81
N LYS A 383 33.28 32.65 -1.98
CA LYS A 383 32.72 31.59 -1.13
C LYS A 383 33.38 30.28 -1.56
N ARG A 384 34.51 30.00 -0.91
CA ARG A 384 35.13 28.68 -0.87
C ARG A 384 34.04 27.63 -0.71
N LEU A 385 34.13 26.63 -1.57
CA LEU A 385 33.41 25.36 -1.57
C LEU A 385 33.43 24.74 -0.15
N GLY A 386 32.53 25.21 0.71
CA GLY A 386 32.27 24.64 2.02
C GLY A 386 31.51 23.35 1.80
N ARG A 387 32.15 22.23 2.14
CA ARG A 387 31.55 20.91 2.23
C ARG A 387 30.40 20.95 3.26
N SER A 388 29.21 21.36 2.83
CA SER A 388 27.97 20.93 3.46
C SER A 388 27.53 19.66 2.72
N GLY A 389 28.04 18.53 3.22
CA GLY A 389 27.70 17.21 2.70
C GLY A 389 26.33 16.78 3.20
N SER A 390 25.32 16.90 2.35
CA SER A 390 24.13 16.04 2.33
C SER A 390 23.54 16.12 0.92
N GLY A 391 23.41 14.96 0.27
CA GLY A 391 23.13 14.82 -1.16
C GLY A 391 21.72 15.23 -1.57
N LYS A 392 21.50 16.52 -1.84
CA LYS A 392 20.30 16.97 -2.57
C LYS A 392 20.36 16.41 -4.00
N ARG A 393 19.52 15.43 -4.35
CA ARG A 393 19.38 14.99 -5.74
C ARG A 393 18.56 16.05 -6.44
N SER A 394 19.24 16.93 -7.19
CA SER A 394 18.51 17.88 -8.03
C SER A 394 17.62 17.12 -9.01
N MET A 395 16.32 17.46 -9.05
CA MET A 395 15.36 16.91 -10.01
C MET A 395 15.88 17.01 -11.45
N LEU A 396 16.56 18.12 -11.77
CA LEU A 396 17.20 18.31 -13.07
C LEU A 396 18.28 17.25 -13.34
N ASN A 397 19.18 17.01 -12.38
CA ASN A 397 20.23 16.00 -12.51
C ASN A 397 19.64 14.60 -12.66
N PHE A 398 18.57 14.30 -11.92
CA PHE A 398 17.84 13.05 -12.06
C PHE A 398 17.27 12.88 -13.47
N MET A 399 16.54 13.87 -13.98
CA MET A 399 15.96 13.83 -15.33
C MET A 399 17.05 13.70 -16.41
N MET A 400 18.20 14.36 -16.23
CA MET A 400 19.37 14.17 -17.11
C MET A 400 19.93 12.74 -17.04
N SER A 401 19.98 12.14 -15.86
CA SER A 401 20.53 10.80 -15.67
C SER A 401 19.76 9.72 -16.45
N LEU A 402 18.46 9.95 -16.72
CA LEU A 402 17.62 9.05 -17.54
C LEU A 402 18.17 8.88 -18.97
N ARG A 403 18.97 9.83 -19.47
CA ARG A 403 19.63 9.73 -20.79
C ARG A 403 20.67 8.61 -20.85
N SER A 404 21.19 8.15 -19.71
CA SER A 404 22.10 7.01 -19.64
C SER A 404 21.46 5.69 -20.12
N GLY A 405 20.13 5.64 -20.17
CA GLY A 405 19.36 4.45 -20.52
C GLY A 405 19.11 3.49 -19.35
N MET A 406 19.59 3.84 -18.15
CA MET A 406 19.42 3.06 -16.92
C MET A 406 19.03 3.98 -15.75
N CYS A 407 18.11 3.52 -14.90
CA CYS A 407 17.72 4.21 -13.68
C CYS A 407 17.37 3.17 -12.61
N GLY A 408 18.09 3.13 -11.49
CA GLY A 408 17.82 2.18 -10.39
C GLY A 408 17.74 0.71 -10.83
N GLY A 409 18.64 0.27 -11.73
CA GLY A 409 18.61 -1.09 -12.30
C GLY A 409 17.52 -1.33 -13.36
N THR A 410 16.73 -0.31 -13.70
CA THR A 410 15.66 -0.38 -14.71
C THR A 410 16.12 0.24 -16.02
N ARG A 411 15.87 -0.45 -17.14
CA ARG A 411 16.15 0.07 -18.48
C ARG A 411 15.12 1.11 -18.86
N VAL A 412 15.58 2.31 -19.19
CA VAL A 412 14.73 3.45 -19.59
C VAL A 412 15.12 3.95 -20.98
N ARG A 413 14.14 4.48 -21.72
CA ARG A 413 14.36 5.15 -23.00
C ARG A 413 13.65 6.49 -22.99
N LEU A 414 14.43 7.57 -23.00
CA LEU A 414 13.93 8.93 -23.14
C LEU A 414 13.63 9.25 -24.62
N GLY A 415 12.60 10.04 -24.89
CA GLY A 415 12.29 10.53 -26.24
C GLY A 415 10.91 11.19 -26.35
N ARG A 416 10.53 11.52 -27.58
CA ARG A 416 9.25 12.19 -27.88
C ARG A 416 8.10 11.21 -27.89
N LEU A 417 6.93 11.68 -27.49
CA LEU A 417 5.73 10.84 -27.41
C LEU A 417 5.36 10.22 -28.76
N SER A 418 5.42 10.98 -29.85
CA SER A 418 5.12 10.53 -31.22
C SER A 418 5.99 9.35 -31.66
N ASP A 419 7.27 9.35 -31.30
CA ASP A 419 8.22 8.27 -31.63
C ASP A 419 7.92 6.98 -30.85
N MET A 420 7.27 7.10 -29.70
CA MET A 420 7.05 6.01 -28.76
C MET A 420 5.74 5.24 -29.01
N VAL A 421 4.74 5.88 -29.63
CA VAL A 421 3.42 5.29 -29.91
C VAL A 421 3.51 3.91 -30.55
N ASN A 422 4.40 3.73 -31.53
CA ASN A 422 4.52 2.49 -32.30
C ASN A 422 5.00 1.29 -31.46
N THR A 423 5.64 1.54 -30.33
CA THR A 423 6.09 0.48 -29.40
C THR A 423 5.35 0.50 -28.08
N ALA A 424 4.48 1.48 -27.84
CA ALA A 424 3.76 1.65 -26.59
C ALA A 424 2.67 0.57 -26.44
N CYS A 425 2.30 0.30 -25.19
CA CYS A 425 1.07 -0.44 -24.90
C CYS A 425 -0.14 0.47 -25.07
N ILE A 426 -1.06 0.08 -25.95
CA ILE A 426 -2.28 0.83 -26.25
C ILE A 426 -3.49 -0.01 -25.88
N GLU A 427 -4.34 0.49 -24.99
CA GLU A 427 -5.60 -0.13 -24.60
C GLU A 427 -6.82 0.64 -25.12
N SER A 428 -7.95 -0.05 -25.30
CA SER A 428 -9.20 0.56 -25.73
C SER A 428 -10.08 0.94 -24.53
N LEU A 429 -10.61 2.16 -24.53
CA LEU A 429 -11.68 2.61 -23.64
C LEU A 429 -13.06 2.47 -24.30
N ASP A 430 -13.24 1.52 -25.22
CA ASP A 430 -14.47 1.39 -26.01
C ASP A 430 -15.70 1.04 -25.18
N PHE A 431 -15.54 0.55 -23.94
CA PHE A 431 -16.65 0.35 -23.01
C PHE A 431 -17.40 1.65 -22.70
N LEU A 432 -16.74 2.81 -22.81
CA LEU A 432 -17.35 4.13 -22.66
C LEU A 432 -18.43 4.40 -23.71
N ASN A 433 -18.32 3.81 -24.91
CA ASN A 433 -19.34 3.96 -25.96
C ASN A 433 -20.70 3.34 -25.59
N THR A 434 -20.72 2.49 -24.56
CA THR A 434 -21.94 1.87 -24.03
C THR A 434 -22.48 2.54 -22.78
N SER A 435 -21.76 3.52 -22.22
CA SER A 435 -22.19 4.23 -21.01
C SER A 435 -23.08 5.42 -21.36
N GLU A 436 -24.15 5.57 -20.58
CA GLU A 436 -25.16 6.64 -20.72
C GLU A 436 -24.71 7.99 -20.12
N ARG A 437 -23.46 8.08 -19.60
CA ARG A 437 -22.96 9.27 -18.88
C ARG A 437 -22.52 10.42 -19.78
N ALA A 438 -22.14 10.17 -21.03
CA ALA A 438 -21.66 11.23 -21.90
C ALA A 438 -22.81 12.01 -22.55
N VAL A 439 -22.75 13.34 -22.45
CA VAL A 439 -23.59 14.22 -23.25
C VAL A 439 -23.26 13.99 -24.72
N ASP A 440 -24.27 13.66 -25.53
CA ASP A 440 -24.14 13.34 -26.96
C ASP A 440 -23.15 12.21 -27.32
N ASN A 441 -22.83 11.32 -26.36
CA ASN A 441 -21.79 10.30 -26.50
C ASN A 441 -20.37 10.85 -26.77
N ASP A 442 -20.07 12.13 -26.57
CA ASP A 442 -18.70 12.64 -26.70
C ASP A 442 -17.96 12.56 -25.35
N TRP A 443 -16.94 11.69 -25.29
CA TRP A 443 -16.11 11.52 -24.10
C TRP A 443 -14.90 12.45 -24.08
N HIS A 444 -14.60 13.14 -25.18
CA HIS A 444 -13.43 13.99 -25.26
C HIS A 444 -13.43 15.13 -24.23
N PRO A 445 -14.51 15.91 -24.02
CA PRO A 445 -14.53 16.96 -23.00
C PRO A 445 -14.30 16.44 -21.58
N LEU A 446 -14.76 15.23 -21.27
CA LEU A 446 -14.45 14.59 -19.98
C LEU A 446 -12.99 14.16 -19.94
N LEU A 447 -12.52 13.49 -21.00
CA LEU A 447 -11.16 12.97 -21.11
C LEU A 447 -10.09 14.07 -21.17
N THR A 448 -10.45 15.31 -21.49
CA THR A 448 -9.56 16.48 -21.39
C THR A 448 -9.70 17.26 -20.08
N GLY A 449 -10.62 16.86 -19.20
CA GLY A 449 -10.93 17.57 -17.95
C GLY A 449 -11.88 18.77 -18.10
N ALA A 450 -12.23 19.17 -19.33
CA ALA A 450 -13.09 20.33 -19.60
C ALA A 450 -14.54 20.21 -19.07
N ALA A 451 -15.05 18.99 -18.85
CA ALA A 451 -16.42 18.76 -18.38
C ALA A 451 -16.58 18.67 -16.84
N SER A 452 -15.50 18.69 -16.05
CA SER A 452 -15.54 18.36 -14.62
C SER A 452 -16.05 19.48 -13.68
N ILE A 453 -16.67 20.55 -14.18
CA ILE A 453 -17.18 21.65 -13.34
C ILE A 453 -18.72 21.83 -13.44
N ALA A 454 -19.41 21.15 -14.37
CA ALA A 454 -20.80 21.52 -14.71
C ALA A 454 -21.92 20.56 -14.24
N ALA A 455 -21.67 19.56 -13.38
CA ALA A 455 -22.70 18.60 -13.01
C ALA A 455 -22.75 18.26 -11.50
N SER A 456 -23.18 19.22 -10.67
CA SER A 456 -23.76 18.91 -9.35
C SER A 456 -24.68 20.02 -8.81
N THR A 457 -25.83 20.21 -9.44
CA THR A 457 -26.99 20.90 -8.83
C THR A 457 -28.27 20.10 -9.07
N SER A 458 -28.44 18.96 -8.39
CA SER A 458 -29.73 18.53 -7.81
C SER A 458 -29.63 17.13 -7.16
N SER A 459 -29.65 17.10 -5.82
CA SER A 459 -30.32 16.11 -4.96
C SER A 459 -30.15 14.60 -5.24
N ALA A 460 -29.32 13.92 -4.45
CA ALA A 460 -29.80 13.03 -3.35
C ALA A 460 -28.62 12.53 -2.50
N LYS A 461 -28.81 12.58 -1.18
CA LYS A 461 -27.82 12.32 -0.12
C LYS A 461 -27.29 10.88 -0.14
N SER A 462 -25.97 10.73 -0.13
CA SER A 462 -25.26 9.59 0.46
C SER A 462 -24.47 10.11 1.68
N PRO A 463 -24.51 9.43 2.84
CA PRO A 463 -23.91 9.93 4.06
C PRO A 463 -22.41 9.58 4.14
N LEU A 464 -21.63 10.51 4.70
CA LEU A 464 -20.29 10.32 5.30
C LEU A 464 -19.11 10.06 4.34
N THR A 465 -18.78 11.08 3.53
CA THR A 465 -17.39 11.41 3.16
C THR A 465 -17.22 12.90 3.43
N GLY A 466 -16.64 13.24 4.59
CA GLY A 466 -16.53 14.62 5.08
C GLY A 466 -15.57 15.45 4.23
N ALA A 467 -16.16 16.33 3.42
CA ALA A 467 -15.70 17.63 2.92
C ALA A 467 -14.24 18.03 3.15
N PHE A 468 -13.44 17.98 2.09
CA PHE A 468 -12.44 19.01 1.71
C PHE A 468 -12.26 18.93 0.19
N PHE A 469 -13.18 19.55 -0.55
CA PHE A 469 -12.99 19.88 -1.96
C PHE A 469 -12.62 21.36 -2.00
N SER A 470 -11.36 21.66 -2.29
CA SER A 470 -10.97 22.98 -2.82
C SER A 470 -10.98 22.86 -4.33
N ASP A 471 -11.74 23.73 -4.99
CA ASP A 471 -11.71 23.91 -6.44
C ASP A 471 -10.26 24.19 -6.92
N GLU A 472 -9.84 23.60 -8.05
CA GLU A 472 -8.60 23.99 -8.72
C GLU A 472 -8.69 25.44 -9.23
N PRO A 473 -7.63 26.25 -9.10
CA PRO A 473 -7.46 27.43 -9.92
C PRO A 473 -6.99 27.01 -11.33
N THR A 474 -7.77 27.35 -12.34
CA THR A 474 -7.40 27.17 -13.76
C THR A 474 -6.33 28.19 -14.19
N ASP A 475 -5.50 27.87 -15.19
CA ASP A 475 -4.37 28.66 -15.71
C ASP A 475 -4.66 30.12 -16.18
N GLU A 476 -5.91 30.61 -16.09
CA GLU A 476 -6.23 32.04 -16.23
C GLU A 476 -6.01 32.84 -14.91
N ASP A 477 -5.82 32.14 -13.79
CA ASP A 477 -5.58 32.69 -12.44
C ASP A 477 -4.11 32.98 -12.11
N ALA A 478 -3.20 32.93 -13.08
CA ALA A 478 -1.89 33.59 -12.90
C ALA A 478 -2.03 35.11 -12.70
N SER A 479 -3.23 35.64 -12.96
CA SER A 479 -3.68 37.00 -12.62
C SER A 479 -4.38 37.14 -11.26
N ALA A 480 -4.64 36.03 -10.56
CA ALA A 480 -5.26 35.96 -9.22
C ALA A 480 -4.24 36.00 -8.05
N LEU A 481 -3.04 36.53 -8.29
CA LEU A 481 -2.10 36.96 -7.25
C LEU A 481 -2.59 38.22 -6.48
N ASP A 482 -3.89 38.50 -6.52
CA ASP A 482 -4.58 39.59 -5.79
C ASP A 482 -5.38 39.06 -4.58
N GLY A 483 -5.18 37.79 -4.17
CA GLY A 483 -6.03 37.08 -3.20
C GLY A 483 -5.40 36.68 -1.86
N PHE A 484 -4.08 36.81 -1.68
CA PHE A 484 -3.42 36.50 -0.39
C PHE A 484 -3.57 37.66 0.59
N LYS A 485 -3.98 37.35 1.82
CA LYS A 485 -4.36 38.37 2.82
C LYS A 485 -3.34 38.54 3.93
N LEU A 486 -2.47 37.56 4.14
CA LEU A 486 -1.33 37.69 5.04
C LEU A 486 -0.16 38.33 4.28
N GLN A 487 0.70 39.03 5.02
CA GLN A 487 1.90 39.61 4.42
C GLN A 487 2.83 38.50 3.90
N ASP A 488 3.54 38.80 2.82
CA ASP A 488 4.48 37.87 2.21
C ASP A 488 5.74 37.68 3.06
N HIS A 489 6.34 36.49 2.90
CA HIS A 489 7.53 36.13 3.65
C HIS A 489 8.76 36.92 3.22
N VAL A 490 9.57 37.35 4.18
CA VAL A 490 10.87 38.00 3.94
C VAL A 490 11.99 37.11 4.51
N GLU A 491 12.94 36.69 3.67
CA GLU A 491 13.96 35.66 3.96
C GLU A 491 14.87 35.97 5.18
N ASP A 492 14.93 37.22 5.62
CA ASP A 492 15.71 37.68 6.78
C ASP A 492 14.84 38.34 7.88
N ALA A 493 13.51 38.16 7.87
CA ALA A 493 12.66 38.65 8.94
C ALA A 493 13.10 37.99 10.26
N PRO A 494 13.56 38.74 11.28
CA PRO A 494 13.95 38.15 12.54
C PRO A 494 12.73 37.40 13.08
N SER A 495 12.89 36.12 13.36
CA SER A 495 11.91 35.43 14.19
C SER A 495 11.89 36.16 15.53
N MET A 496 10.70 36.57 15.96
CA MET A 496 10.52 37.23 17.26
C MET A 496 10.61 36.22 18.41
N LEU A 497 11.09 35.00 18.18
CA LEU A 497 11.19 33.93 19.16
C LEU A 497 12.47 34.04 20.00
N SER A 498 12.31 33.95 21.32
CA SER A 498 13.40 33.59 22.24
C SER A 498 13.13 32.19 22.79
N TYR A 499 14.03 31.25 22.54
CA TYR A 499 13.94 29.90 23.10
C TYR A 499 14.31 29.97 24.59
N ALA A 500 13.35 29.73 25.48
CA ALA A 500 13.61 29.61 26.90
C ALA A 500 14.05 28.16 27.21
N PRO A 501 15.28 27.92 27.68
CA PRO A 501 15.71 26.56 28.02
C PRO A 501 15.02 26.10 29.31
N ASP A 502 14.39 24.92 29.27
CA ASP A 502 13.93 24.22 30.48
C ASP A 502 14.90 23.07 30.81
N VAL A 503 15.81 23.25 31.78
CA VAL A 503 16.69 22.20 32.33
C VAL A 503 16.84 22.41 33.85
N PRO A 504 16.93 21.36 34.73
CA PRO A 504 17.16 19.93 34.45
C PRO A 504 16.15 18.93 35.03
N ALA A 505 15.92 17.84 34.29
CA ALA A 505 15.54 16.55 34.88
C ALA A 505 16.82 15.79 35.30
N SER A 506 17.04 15.68 36.60
CA SER A 506 18.08 14.84 37.19
C SER A 506 17.87 13.36 36.85
N VAL A 507 18.85 12.74 36.18
CA VAL A 507 18.97 11.27 36.10
C VAL A 507 19.85 10.80 37.27
N PRO A 508 19.46 9.77 38.05
CA PRO A 508 20.31 9.26 39.12
C PRO A 508 21.54 8.54 38.55
N HIS A 509 22.72 8.98 38.99
CA HIS A 509 23.99 8.29 38.79
C HIS A 509 23.95 6.86 39.35
N VAL A 510 24.20 5.86 38.49
CA VAL A 510 24.58 4.51 38.95
C VAL A 510 26.10 4.44 39.01
N ALA A 511 26.64 4.39 40.22
CA ALA A 511 28.03 4.07 40.48
C ALA A 511 28.28 2.56 40.30
N THR A 512 29.35 2.21 39.60
CA THR A 512 30.07 0.93 39.81
C THR A 512 31.33 1.24 40.63
N PRO A 513 31.77 0.34 41.52
CA PRO A 513 32.81 -0.60 41.09
C PRO A 513 32.80 -1.99 41.77
N GLY A 514 33.35 -2.99 41.06
CA GLY A 514 34.24 -3.99 41.67
C GLY A 514 33.86 -5.48 41.58
N GLY A 515 34.61 -6.23 40.75
CA GLY A 515 35.36 -7.40 41.23
C GLY A 515 34.87 -8.83 40.94
N GLY A 516 35.45 -9.45 39.90
CA GLY A 516 36.04 -10.80 40.01
C GLY A 516 35.16 -12.05 39.80
N PRO A 517 35.77 -13.22 39.49
CA PRO A 517 35.34 -14.06 38.37
C PRO A 517 34.76 -15.42 38.76
N ARG A 518 33.87 -15.99 37.92
CA ARG A 518 33.64 -17.45 37.86
C ARG A 518 32.88 -17.90 36.60
N ALA A 519 33.50 -18.80 35.84
CA ALA A 519 32.84 -19.71 34.89
C ALA A 519 32.60 -21.07 35.58
N PRO A 520 32.07 -22.13 34.92
CA PRO A 520 31.17 -22.25 33.76
C PRO A 520 29.86 -23.01 34.13
N HIS A 521 28.88 -23.17 33.23
CA HIS A 521 28.09 -24.42 33.09
C HIS A 521 27.13 -24.36 31.89
N VAL A 522 27.25 -25.37 31.02
CA VAL A 522 26.34 -25.71 29.91
C VAL A 522 25.12 -26.43 30.48
N SER A 523 23.91 -26.04 30.06
CA SER A 523 22.72 -26.91 30.06
C SER A 523 21.68 -26.42 29.03
N THR A 524 21.33 -27.35 28.15
CA THR A 524 20.25 -27.36 27.17
C THR A 524 18.86 -27.33 27.82
N ALA A 525 17.95 -26.44 27.39
CA ALA A 525 16.50 -26.60 27.57
C ALA A 525 15.67 -25.68 26.63
N THR A 526 14.90 -26.33 25.75
CA THR A 526 13.55 -26.00 25.25
C THR A 526 13.02 -24.57 25.35
N ALA A 527 12.73 -23.97 24.18
CA ALA A 527 12.03 -22.70 24.03
C ALA A 527 10.53 -22.82 24.39
N ALA A 528 10.18 -22.40 25.60
CA ALA A 528 8.85 -21.96 25.98
C ALA A 528 9.00 -20.56 26.57
N SER A 529 8.32 -19.57 25.98
CA SER A 529 8.29 -18.19 26.50
C SER A 529 7.70 -18.16 27.91
N PRO A 530 8.41 -17.65 28.93
CA PRO A 530 7.75 -17.24 30.16
C PRO A 530 7.36 -15.77 30.02
N ALA A 531 6.05 -15.51 30.07
CA ALA A 531 5.55 -14.18 30.38
C ALA A 531 5.98 -13.85 31.83
N VAL A 532 6.96 -12.97 32.00
CA VAL A 532 7.24 -12.34 33.29
C VAL A 532 6.27 -11.17 33.43
N PRO A 533 5.43 -11.12 34.48
CA PRO A 533 4.60 -9.95 34.74
C PRO A 533 5.50 -8.85 35.30
N VAL A 534 5.95 -7.94 34.46
CA VAL A 534 6.54 -6.68 34.92
C VAL A 534 5.37 -5.78 35.31
N SER A 535 5.05 -5.72 36.60
CA SER A 535 4.14 -4.69 37.11
C SER A 535 4.89 -3.36 37.10
N TYR A 536 4.63 -2.53 36.10
CA TYR A 536 4.98 -1.12 36.18
C TYR A 536 4.01 -0.47 37.17
N PRO A 537 4.48 0.28 38.18
CA PRO A 537 3.59 1.10 38.98
C PRO A 537 2.85 2.04 38.03
N ALA A 538 1.52 2.10 38.13
CA ALA A 538 0.72 3.05 37.39
C ALA A 538 1.20 4.46 37.76
N THR A 539 1.99 5.07 36.88
CA THR A 539 2.29 6.50 36.98
C THR A 539 0.96 7.24 36.82
N PRO A 540 0.62 8.16 37.72
CA PRO A 540 -0.56 9.01 37.56
C PRO A 540 -0.49 9.69 36.19
N ARG A 541 -1.64 9.90 35.53
CA ARG A 541 -1.74 10.81 34.39
C ARG A 541 -1.05 12.11 34.78
N GLU A 542 0.08 12.44 34.16
CA GLU A 542 0.56 13.80 34.20
C GLU A 542 -0.52 14.69 33.58
N PRO A 543 -0.92 15.78 34.23
CA PRO A 543 -1.83 16.74 33.61
C PRO A 543 -1.18 17.23 32.32
N GLN A 544 -1.92 17.16 31.20
CA GLN A 544 -1.49 17.74 29.92
C GLN A 544 -1.11 19.21 30.19
N ARG A 545 0.19 19.53 30.16
CA ARG A 545 0.66 20.92 30.21
C ARG A 545 0.13 21.61 28.95
N ARG A 546 -0.45 22.80 29.11
CA ARG A 546 -0.87 23.63 27.96
C ARG A 546 0.39 24.12 27.25
N SER A 547 0.48 23.94 25.94
CA SER A 547 1.58 24.50 25.15
C SER A 547 1.45 26.02 25.08
N THR A 548 2.58 26.71 25.11
CA THR A 548 2.65 28.17 25.16
C THR A 548 3.68 28.68 24.17
N TYR A 549 3.32 29.73 23.43
CA TYR A 549 4.21 30.44 22.50
C TYR A 549 4.66 31.77 23.08
N LEU A 550 5.94 32.14 22.89
CA LEU A 550 6.53 33.36 23.42
C LEU A 550 7.04 34.25 22.28
N PHE A 551 6.45 35.43 22.12
CA PHE A 551 6.84 36.41 21.11
C PHE A 551 7.52 37.64 21.76
N ASP A 552 8.77 37.91 21.38
CA ASP A 552 9.47 39.15 21.71
C ASP A 552 8.81 40.31 20.95
N MET A 553 8.31 41.32 21.66
CA MET A 553 7.67 42.49 21.05
C MET A 553 8.58 43.73 21.08
N GLY A 554 9.89 43.55 21.35
CA GLY A 554 10.83 44.67 21.52
C GLY A 554 10.55 45.52 22.77
N THR A 555 9.75 45.01 23.70
CA THR A 555 9.42 45.63 25.00
C THR A 555 9.81 44.68 26.15
N SER A 556 9.95 45.17 27.39
CA SER A 556 10.47 44.40 28.53
C SER A 556 9.64 43.17 28.96
N THR A 557 8.51 42.89 28.29
CA THR A 557 7.62 41.75 28.52
C THR A 557 7.14 41.23 27.16
N GLY A 558 7.59 40.05 26.72
CA GLY A 558 7.08 39.38 25.52
C GLY A 558 5.60 39.02 25.63
N LEU A 559 4.95 38.75 24.50
CA LEU A 559 3.57 38.27 24.45
C LEU A 559 3.56 36.74 24.59
N GLU A 560 2.95 36.24 25.65
CA GLU A 560 2.80 34.81 25.93
C GLU A 560 1.40 34.34 25.49
N LEU A 561 1.34 33.44 24.50
CA LEU A 561 0.12 32.89 23.95
C LEU A 561 -0.03 31.42 24.38
N THR A 562 -0.87 31.18 25.39
CA THR A 562 -1.16 29.82 25.88
C THR A 562 -2.33 29.22 25.09
N LEU A 563 -2.16 28.00 24.56
CA LEU A 563 -3.22 27.31 23.81
C LEU A 563 -4.50 27.15 24.64
N SER A 564 -5.64 27.32 23.98
CA SER A 564 -6.99 27.31 24.56
C SER A 564 -7.27 28.39 25.61
N ASP A 565 -6.39 29.37 25.79
CA ASP A 565 -6.65 30.56 26.61
C ASP A 565 -7.03 31.76 25.73
N PRO A 566 -8.31 32.18 25.68
CA PRO A 566 -8.75 33.25 24.78
C PRO A 566 -8.36 34.68 25.24
N THR A 567 -7.63 34.84 26.34
CA THR A 567 -7.28 36.14 26.95
C THR A 567 -6.51 37.07 26.00
N HIS A 568 -5.71 36.53 25.08
CA HIS A 568 -4.81 37.30 24.21
C HIS A 568 -5.22 37.27 22.72
N LEU A 569 -6.51 37.05 22.42
CA LEU A 569 -7.02 37.03 21.03
C LEU A 569 -6.73 38.32 20.25
N THR A 570 -7.09 39.50 20.78
CA THR A 570 -6.89 40.78 20.07
C THR A 570 -5.42 41.09 19.80
N PRO A 571 -4.49 40.95 20.78
CA PRO A 571 -3.05 41.06 20.53
C PRO A 571 -2.53 40.07 19.46
N ALA A 572 -2.98 38.82 19.49
CA ALA A 572 -2.58 37.80 18.52
C ALA A 572 -3.02 38.17 17.08
N ILE A 573 -4.25 38.64 16.90
CA ILE A 573 -4.74 39.08 15.58
C ILE A 573 -3.96 40.31 15.07
N ALA A 574 -3.62 41.24 15.96
CA ALA A 574 -2.80 42.40 15.60
C ALA A 574 -1.40 41.97 15.13
N LEU A 575 -0.78 41.01 15.84
CA LEU A 575 0.52 40.46 15.49
C LEU A 575 0.50 39.72 14.14
N LEU A 576 -0.54 38.92 13.89
CA LEU A 576 -0.72 38.19 12.63
C LEU A 576 -0.76 39.14 11.41
N LYS A 577 -1.45 40.28 11.53
CA LYS A 577 -1.55 41.29 10.46
C LYS A 577 -0.22 41.94 10.10
N THR A 578 0.70 42.01 11.06
CA THR A 578 2.00 42.66 10.90
C THR A 578 3.13 41.69 10.63
N SER A 579 2.96 40.40 10.94
CA SER A 579 4.01 39.40 10.79
C SER A 579 4.28 39.10 9.31
N THR A 580 5.55 39.11 8.94
CA THR A 580 6.10 38.65 7.66
C THR A 580 6.86 37.32 7.81
N ASN A 581 6.88 36.74 9.01
CA ASN A 581 7.56 35.48 9.29
C ASN A 581 6.55 34.34 9.31
N LEU A 582 6.71 33.34 8.43
CA LEU A 582 5.78 32.21 8.33
C LEU A 582 5.77 31.32 9.58
N TYR A 583 6.87 31.26 10.34
CA TYR A 583 6.93 30.56 11.62
C TYR A 583 6.01 31.25 12.64
N ASP A 584 6.11 32.57 12.76
CA ASP A 584 5.24 33.34 13.65
C ASP A 584 3.77 33.25 13.20
N GLN A 585 3.51 33.36 11.89
CA GLN A 585 2.15 33.28 11.34
C GLN A 585 1.49 31.92 11.66
N VAL A 586 2.20 30.79 11.49
CA VAL A 586 1.61 29.46 11.78
C VAL A 586 1.37 29.23 13.27
N GLU A 587 2.25 29.72 14.15
CA GLU A 587 2.07 29.61 15.60
C GLU A 587 0.90 30.45 16.11
N ILE A 588 0.79 31.69 15.63
CA ILE A 588 -0.35 32.56 15.94
C ILE A 588 -1.65 31.93 15.45
N LEU A 589 -1.67 31.38 14.24
CA LEU A 589 -2.84 30.68 13.70
C LEU A 589 -3.17 29.40 14.47
N HIS A 590 -2.18 28.69 15.01
CA HIS A 590 -2.41 27.55 15.89
C HIS A 590 -3.10 27.98 17.19
N TYR A 591 -2.60 29.06 17.81
CA TYR A 591 -3.25 29.65 18.97
C TYR A 591 -4.69 30.08 18.66
N LEU A 592 -4.92 30.81 17.55
CA LEU A 592 -6.26 31.23 17.13
C LEU A 592 -7.17 30.04 16.86
N GLN A 593 -6.68 28.98 16.23
CA GLN A 593 -7.41 27.73 16.01
C GLN A 593 -7.84 27.10 17.34
N SER A 594 -6.95 27.09 18.34
CA SER A 594 -7.23 26.51 19.67
C SER A 594 -8.31 27.28 20.45
N CYS A 595 -8.52 28.55 20.13
CA CYS A 595 -9.50 29.43 20.80
C CYS A 595 -10.81 29.59 20.03
N LEU A 596 -10.74 29.69 18.69
CA LEU A 596 -11.88 30.03 17.82
C LEU A 596 -12.38 28.85 16.97
N GLY A 597 -11.58 27.79 16.84
CA GLY A 597 -11.81 26.72 15.86
C GLY A 597 -11.41 27.12 14.43
N LEU A 598 -11.45 26.16 13.51
CA LEU A 598 -11.04 26.36 12.11
C LEU A 598 -11.97 27.31 11.32
N ASP A 599 -13.27 27.29 11.64
CA ASP A 599 -14.27 28.17 11.04
C ASP A 599 -14.35 29.56 11.70
N GLY A 600 -13.54 29.78 12.74
CA GLY A 600 -13.43 31.06 13.43
C GLY A 600 -12.99 32.17 12.48
N GLN A 601 -13.67 33.32 12.52
CA GLN A 601 -13.34 34.49 11.70
C GLN A 601 -12.26 35.33 12.37
N VAL A 602 -11.25 35.71 11.59
CA VAL A 602 -10.13 36.58 11.97
C VAL A 602 -10.30 37.92 11.28
N ASP A 603 -11.01 38.85 11.92
CA ASP A 603 -11.34 40.18 11.40
C ASP A 603 -11.77 40.15 9.92
N SER A 604 -11.12 40.95 9.06
CA SER A 604 -11.34 40.99 7.60
C SER A 604 -10.44 40.02 6.82
N LEU A 605 -9.53 39.31 7.50
CA LEU A 605 -8.60 38.38 6.87
C LEU A 605 -9.32 37.11 6.42
N GLY A 606 -10.27 36.58 7.18
CA GLY A 606 -11.06 35.41 6.79
C GLY A 606 -11.09 34.35 7.87
N THR A 607 -11.38 33.10 7.50
CA THR A 607 -11.38 32.00 8.47
C THR A 607 -9.97 31.58 8.83
N VAL A 608 -9.77 31.08 10.06
CA VAL A 608 -8.50 30.47 10.48
C VAL A 608 -8.08 29.38 9.49
N SER A 609 -9.02 28.56 9.00
CA SER A 609 -8.78 27.56 7.96
C SER A 609 -8.19 28.17 6.68
N SER A 610 -8.80 29.23 6.12
CA SER A 610 -8.30 29.86 4.89
C SER A 610 -6.89 30.46 5.04
N LEU A 611 -6.59 31.02 6.22
CA LEU A 611 -5.30 31.62 6.51
C LEU A 611 -4.22 30.55 6.74
N LEU A 612 -4.58 29.43 7.36
CA LEU A 612 -3.69 28.27 7.49
C LEU A 612 -3.38 27.64 6.11
N GLU A 613 -4.37 27.56 5.21
CA GLU A 613 -4.15 27.09 3.83
C GLU A 613 -3.22 28.04 3.06
N GLU A 614 -3.35 29.35 3.25
CA GLU A 614 -2.43 30.34 2.69
C GLU A 614 -0.99 30.13 3.20
N VAL A 615 -0.79 30.00 4.53
CA VAL A 615 0.53 29.74 5.12
C VAL A 615 1.09 28.40 4.65
N TYR A 616 0.26 27.37 4.54
CA TYR A 616 0.64 26.06 4.02
C TYR A 616 1.12 26.15 2.57
N ALA A 617 0.41 26.86 1.70
CA ALA A 617 0.81 27.08 0.31
C ALA A 617 2.13 27.86 0.18
N LYS A 618 2.26 28.98 0.91
CA LYS A 618 3.48 29.81 0.91
C LYS A 618 4.70 29.03 1.44
N SER A 619 4.55 28.32 2.55
CA SER A 619 5.64 27.53 3.15
C SER A 619 6.06 26.35 2.29
N MET A 620 5.16 25.73 1.51
CA MET A 620 5.52 24.71 0.52
C MET A 620 6.40 25.28 -0.59
N HIS A 621 6.06 26.46 -1.12
CA HIS A 621 6.86 27.11 -2.18
C HIS A 621 8.26 27.47 -1.69
N LEU A 622 8.37 27.93 -0.45
CA LEU A 622 9.64 28.28 0.21
C LEU A 622 10.36 27.07 0.82
N ARG A 623 9.75 25.87 0.76
CA ARG A 623 10.29 24.61 1.28
C ARG A 623 10.64 24.67 2.78
N GLN A 624 9.82 25.40 3.54
CA GLN A 624 9.92 25.50 5.00
C GLN A 624 9.14 24.35 5.66
N TRP A 625 9.74 23.15 5.68
CA TRP A 625 9.04 21.90 6.02
C TRP A 625 8.47 21.85 7.44
N SER A 626 9.09 22.52 8.41
CA SER A 626 8.56 22.58 9.78
C SER A 626 7.21 23.30 9.81
N VAL A 627 7.11 24.43 9.10
CA VAL A 627 5.87 25.20 8.95
C VAL A 627 4.83 24.41 8.15
N VAL A 628 5.23 23.74 7.07
CA VAL A 628 4.34 22.88 6.28
C VAL A 628 3.73 21.77 7.14
N ARG A 629 4.56 21.04 7.91
CA ARG A 629 4.09 19.98 8.82
C ARG A 629 3.19 20.55 9.90
N GLN A 630 3.52 21.71 10.47
CA GLN A 630 2.70 22.33 11.51
C GLN A 630 1.33 22.74 10.97
N ALA A 631 1.28 23.46 9.83
CA ALA A 631 0.03 23.85 9.19
C ALA A 631 -0.81 22.62 8.78
N ALA A 632 -0.18 21.60 8.18
CA ALA A 632 -0.83 20.35 7.82
C ALA A 632 -1.40 19.61 9.03
N GLY A 633 -0.67 19.61 10.15
CA GLY A 633 -1.10 19.00 11.41
C GLY A 633 -2.31 19.71 12.02
N ILE A 634 -2.31 21.04 12.04
CA ILE A 634 -3.42 21.87 12.56
C ILE A 634 -4.68 21.67 11.70
N LEU A 635 -4.51 21.68 10.37
CA LEU A 635 -5.57 21.39 9.40
C LEU A 635 -5.99 19.92 9.38
N ARG A 636 -5.29 19.06 10.13
CA ARG A 636 -5.44 17.61 10.17
C ARG A 636 -5.41 16.94 8.79
N LYS A 637 -4.59 17.43 7.86
CA LYS A 637 -4.47 16.89 6.50
C LYS A 637 -4.06 15.41 6.50
N ILE A 638 -4.52 14.67 5.49
CA ILE A 638 -4.21 13.24 5.28
C ILE A 638 -3.57 13.01 3.92
N VAL A 639 -2.60 12.08 3.86
CA VAL A 639 -2.08 11.56 2.60
C VAL A 639 -3.12 10.63 1.97
N ASN A 640 -3.60 10.92 0.76
CA ASN A 640 -4.62 10.10 0.09
C ASN A 640 -4.20 8.63 -0.08
N SER A 641 -2.93 8.38 -0.37
CA SER A 641 -2.38 7.03 -0.52
C SER A 641 -2.10 6.31 0.80
N LEU A 642 -2.32 6.94 1.96
CA LEU A 642 -1.96 6.35 3.26
C LEU A 642 -2.63 5.00 3.51
N THR A 643 -3.93 4.89 3.21
CA THR A 643 -4.68 3.64 3.41
C THR A 643 -4.12 2.51 2.54
N ILE A 644 -3.71 2.79 1.30
CA ILE A 644 -3.12 1.76 0.43
C ILE A 644 -1.70 1.42 0.89
N ASN A 645 -0.89 2.40 1.31
CA ASN A 645 0.47 2.19 1.81
C ASN A 645 0.47 1.33 3.10
N VAL A 646 -0.43 1.61 4.04
CA VAL A 646 -0.61 0.79 5.24
C VAL A 646 -1.12 -0.60 4.86
N SER A 647 -2.08 -0.70 3.92
CA SER A 647 -2.55 -2.00 3.43
C SER A 647 -1.41 -2.83 2.82
N ASP A 648 -0.51 -2.22 2.05
CA ASP A 648 0.63 -2.89 1.43
C ASP A 648 1.62 -3.47 2.46
N LEU A 649 1.83 -2.77 3.58
CA LEU A 649 2.61 -3.26 4.71
C LEU A 649 1.91 -4.44 5.41
N LEU A 650 0.61 -4.31 5.69
CA LEU A 650 -0.18 -5.36 6.35
C LEU A 650 -0.25 -6.65 5.52
N ILE A 651 -0.49 -6.51 4.22
CA ILE A 651 -0.57 -7.62 3.27
C ILE A 651 0.72 -8.45 3.30
N ARG A 652 1.86 -7.77 3.41
CA ARG A 652 3.19 -8.39 3.45
C ARG A 652 3.62 -8.83 4.85
N GLN A 653 2.65 -9.01 5.74
CA GLN A 653 2.84 -9.47 7.11
C GLN A 653 3.76 -8.55 7.94
N THR A 654 3.80 -7.26 7.61
CA THR A 654 4.53 -6.23 8.35
C THR A 654 3.53 -5.28 9.01
N PRO A 655 2.87 -5.69 10.12
CA PRO A 655 1.95 -4.82 10.82
C PRO A 655 2.65 -3.61 11.44
N VAL A 656 1.89 -2.53 11.65
CA VAL A 656 2.42 -1.25 12.09
C VAL A 656 1.88 -0.86 13.46
N THR A 657 2.64 -0.08 14.22
CA THR A 657 2.12 0.62 15.40
C THR A 657 2.28 2.13 15.25
N VAL A 658 1.33 2.87 15.80
CA VAL A 658 1.31 4.33 15.84
C VAL A 658 1.15 4.80 17.29
N GLY A 659 1.84 5.87 17.66
CA GLY A 659 1.94 6.34 19.03
C GLY A 659 3.04 5.63 19.82
N TRP A 660 3.09 5.90 21.13
CA TRP A 660 4.13 5.40 22.02
C TRP A 660 3.60 5.09 23.41
N GLY A 661 4.33 4.26 24.16
CA GLY A 661 4.00 3.91 25.54
C GLY A 661 2.58 3.34 25.68
N ALA A 662 1.79 3.92 26.58
CA ALA A 662 0.39 3.52 26.80
C ALA A 662 -0.58 3.95 25.67
N GLN A 663 -0.15 4.86 24.78
CA GLN A 663 -0.93 5.33 23.64
C GLN A 663 -0.58 4.60 22.33
N GLU A 664 0.35 3.63 22.37
CA GLU A 664 0.70 2.86 21.19
C GLU A 664 -0.47 1.96 20.76
N LEU A 665 -0.96 2.18 19.53
CA LEU A 665 -1.99 1.35 18.91
C LEU A 665 -1.37 0.40 17.89
N PHE A 666 -1.76 -0.87 17.97
CA PHE A 666 -1.38 -1.90 17.00
C PHE A 666 -2.37 -1.98 15.85
N ILE A 667 -1.89 -1.68 14.65
CA ILE A 667 -2.65 -1.78 13.40
C ILE A 667 -2.23 -3.09 12.73
N ASN A 668 -3.11 -4.09 12.78
CA ASN A 668 -2.90 -5.43 12.22
C ASN A 668 -3.97 -5.83 11.18
N ALA A 669 -4.88 -4.91 10.85
CA ALA A 669 -5.89 -5.08 9.83
C ALA A 669 -6.12 -3.76 9.09
N PRO A 670 -6.53 -3.80 7.80
CA PRO A 670 -6.82 -2.58 7.04
C PRO A 670 -7.90 -1.75 7.74
N MET A 671 -7.69 -0.44 7.81
CA MET A 671 -8.62 0.52 8.39
C MET A 671 -9.19 1.42 7.29
N GLY A 672 -10.42 1.87 7.45
CA GLY A 672 -10.97 2.92 6.58
C GLY A 672 -10.17 4.22 6.71
N PRO A 673 -10.12 5.07 5.67
CA PRO A 673 -9.32 6.30 5.68
C PRO A 673 -9.58 7.21 6.89
N MET A 674 -10.85 7.43 7.24
CA MET A 674 -11.23 8.27 8.39
C MET A 674 -10.75 7.68 9.72
N VAL A 675 -10.93 6.37 9.93
CA VAL A 675 -10.52 5.69 11.17
C VAL A 675 -9.00 5.73 11.32
N LEU A 676 -8.27 5.56 10.22
CA LEU A 676 -6.81 5.63 10.21
C LEU A 676 -6.33 7.06 10.52
N GLN A 677 -6.98 8.08 9.94
CA GLN A 677 -6.71 9.49 10.21
C GLN A 677 -6.91 9.82 11.69
N GLU A 678 -8.08 9.50 12.24
CA GLU A 678 -8.42 9.73 13.64
C GLU A 678 -7.40 9.04 14.56
N THR A 679 -7.09 7.78 14.27
CA THR A 679 -6.07 7.02 15.00
C THR A 679 -4.74 7.74 15.04
N ILE A 680 -4.20 8.19 13.90
CA ILE A 680 -2.88 8.82 13.87
C ILE A 680 -2.86 10.12 14.68
N TYR A 681 -3.85 10.99 14.44
CA TYR A 681 -3.92 12.28 15.14
C TYR A 681 -4.23 12.15 16.64
N GLU A 682 -4.99 11.13 17.06
CA GLU A 682 -5.24 10.87 18.49
C GLU A 682 -4.01 10.29 19.21
N ARG A 683 -3.21 9.46 18.52
CA ARG A 683 -2.05 8.79 19.14
C ARG A 683 -0.77 9.62 19.08
N CYS A 684 -0.68 10.58 18.15
CA CYS A 684 0.45 11.51 17.99
C CYS A 684 0.05 12.92 18.46
N SER A 685 -0.28 13.04 19.76
CA SER A 685 -0.83 14.28 20.33
C SER A 685 0.20 15.15 21.06
N SER A 686 1.48 14.73 21.07
CA SER A 686 2.53 15.43 21.85
C SER A 686 3.04 16.68 21.12
N ASP A 687 3.20 16.58 19.81
CA ASP A 687 3.54 17.65 18.89
C ASP A 687 2.61 17.55 17.67
N ILE A 688 2.02 18.66 17.25
CA ILE A 688 1.10 18.71 16.10
C ILE A 688 1.78 18.30 14.78
N ARG A 689 3.10 18.42 14.70
CA ARG A 689 3.93 18.02 13.55
C ARG A 689 4.21 16.51 13.48
N GLU A 690 4.02 15.79 14.59
CA GLU A 690 4.29 14.34 14.68
C GLU A 690 3.36 13.53 13.77
N ALA A 691 2.07 13.85 13.75
CA ALA A 691 1.09 13.13 12.93
C ALA A 691 1.40 13.21 11.42
N PRO A 692 1.66 14.39 10.82
CA PRO A 692 2.17 14.48 9.45
C PRO A 692 3.44 13.65 9.22
N LEU A 693 4.43 13.73 10.11
CA LEU A 693 5.67 12.97 10.00
C LEU A 693 5.43 11.44 10.02
N VAL A 694 4.53 10.95 10.87
CA VAL A 694 4.13 9.53 10.90
C VAL A 694 3.48 9.11 9.57
N GLN A 695 2.64 9.95 8.98
CA GLN A 695 2.06 9.69 7.67
C GLN A 695 3.13 9.63 6.56
N GLU A 696 4.14 10.50 6.62
CA GLU A 696 5.28 10.46 5.70
C GLU A 696 6.07 9.14 5.84
N VAL A 697 6.37 8.72 7.08
CA VAL A 697 7.06 7.46 7.36
C VAL A 697 6.28 6.26 6.83
N LEU A 698 4.98 6.17 7.12
CA LEU A 698 4.13 5.08 6.66
C LEU A 698 4.03 5.05 5.12
N THR A 699 3.94 6.22 4.49
CA THR A 699 3.92 6.35 3.03
C THR A 699 5.23 5.88 2.41
N CYS A 700 6.36 6.28 2.98
CA CYS A 700 7.68 5.84 2.54
C CYS A 700 7.84 4.32 2.65
N LEU A 701 7.50 3.75 3.81
CA LEU A 701 7.60 2.31 4.04
C LEU A 701 6.66 1.53 3.11
N GLY A 702 5.45 2.02 2.86
CA GLY A 702 4.52 1.43 1.89
C GLY A 702 5.05 1.46 0.45
N ASN A 703 5.75 2.53 0.05
CA ASN A 703 6.40 2.59 -1.27
C ASN A 703 7.63 1.66 -1.36
N LEU A 704 8.43 1.60 -0.29
CA LEU A 704 9.61 0.74 -0.22
C LEU A 704 9.23 -0.74 -0.26
N ILE A 705 8.22 -1.17 0.51
CA ILE A 705 7.85 -2.58 0.56
C ILE A 705 7.24 -3.09 -0.76
N ARG A 706 6.67 -2.19 -1.58
CA ARG A 706 6.19 -2.51 -2.94
C ARG A 706 7.30 -2.73 -3.94
N SER A 707 8.42 -2.01 -3.79
CA SER A 707 9.52 -1.99 -4.75
C SER A 707 10.68 -2.89 -4.34
N ASN A 708 10.93 -3.06 -3.04
CA ASN A 708 12.09 -3.74 -2.46
C ASN A 708 11.68 -4.58 -1.25
N LEU A 709 11.03 -5.73 -1.49
CA LEU A 709 10.52 -6.61 -0.43
C LEU A 709 11.64 -7.15 0.49
N SER A 710 12.83 -7.39 -0.04
CA SER A 710 13.97 -7.96 0.69
C SER A 710 14.41 -7.10 1.88
N LEU A 711 14.17 -5.79 1.85
CA LEU A 711 14.49 -4.88 2.96
C LEU A 711 13.63 -5.14 4.20
N PHE A 712 12.50 -5.83 4.03
CA PHE A 712 11.55 -6.12 5.10
C PHE A 712 11.61 -7.58 5.56
N GLU A 713 12.52 -8.39 5.00
CA GLU A 713 12.71 -9.77 5.45
C GLU A 713 13.10 -9.82 6.94
N GLY A 714 12.36 -10.60 7.72
CA GLY A 714 12.54 -10.71 9.16
C GLY A 714 11.92 -9.57 9.99
N ILE A 715 11.38 -8.52 9.36
CA ILE A 715 10.67 -7.44 10.08
C ILE A 715 9.26 -7.90 10.44
N MET A 716 9.07 -8.26 11.72
CA MET A 716 7.78 -8.72 12.25
C MET A 716 6.77 -7.60 12.54
N ARG A 717 7.26 -6.37 12.73
CA ARG A 717 6.45 -5.20 13.05
C ARG A 717 7.24 -3.93 12.81
N VAL A 718 6.62 -2.94 12.21
CA VAL A 718 7.14 -1.56 12.14
C VAL A 718 6.53 -0.75 13.26
N ARG A 719 7.35 -0.09 14.06
CA ARG A 719 6.89 0.81 15.13
C ARG A 719 7.33 2.23 14.77
N THR A 720 6.39 3.08 14.33
CA THR A 720 6.74 4.38 13.73
C THR A 720 7.50 5.28 14.70
N HIS A 721 7.16 5.24 15.98
CA HIS A 721 7.85 5.99 17.03
C HIS A 721 9.36 5.69 17.10
N PHE A 722 9.76 4.41 17.00
CA PHE A 722 11.18 4.05 17.05
C PHE A 722 11.94 4.43 15.77
N TYR A 723 11.27 4.50 14.62
CA TYR A 723 11.85 5.07 13.41
C TYR A 723 12.13 6.56 13.60
N ILE A 724 11.20 7.30 14.20
CA ILE A 724 11.39 8.74 14.49
C ILE A 724 12.55 8.95 15.46
N ILE A 725 12.63 8.15 16.53
CA ILE A 725 13.77 8.20 17.46
C ILE A 725 15.08 7.90 16.72
N ALA A 726 15.13 6.83 15.92
CA ALA A 726 16.34 6.47 15.18
C ALA A 726 16.81 7.60 14.24
N MET A 727 15.89 8.27 13.55
CA MET A 727 16.20 9.44 12.73
C MET A 727 16.74 10.60 13.55
N ARG A 728 16.10 10.91 14.68
CA ARG A 728 16.55 11.95 15.62
C ARG A 728 17.97 11.68 16.12
N GLU A 729 18.24 10.47 16.59
CA GLU A 729 19.56 10.06 17.08
C GLU A 729 20.62 10.15 15.99
N GLU A 730 20.30 9.77 14.75
CA GLU A 730 21.23 9.88 13.63
C GLU A 730 21.55 11.35 13.30
N ILE A 731 20.55 12.23 13.37
CA ILE A 731 20.74 13.68 13.20
C ILE A 731 21.62 14.25 14.32
N SER A 732 21.31 13.91 15.58
CA SER A 732 22.11 14.32 16.75
C SER A 732 23.57 13.89 16.59
N ARG A 733 23.81 12.63 16.24
CA ARG A 733 25.14 12.07 15.98
C ARG A 733 25.86 12.76 14.82
N ALA A 734 25.16 13.00 13.70
CA ALA A 734 25.76 13.56 12.50
C ALA A 734 26.08 15.05 12.63
N ARG A 735 25.28 15.81 13.40
CA ARG A 735 25.45 17.26 13.58
C ARG A 735 26.10 17.66 14.90
N GLY A 736 26.23 16.73 15.86
CA GLY A 736 26.74 17.02 17.19
C GLY A 736 25.82 17.94 18.00
N CYS A 737 24.51 17.88 17.76
CA CYS A 737 23.49 18.69 18.42
C CYS A 737 22.78 17.88 19.52
N ASP A 738 22.12 18.55 20.45
CA ASP A 738 21.32 17.88 21.48
C ASP A 738 20.00 17.31 20.94
N GLU A 739 19.20 16.68 21.80
CA GLU A 739 17.94 16.04 21.39
C GLU A 739 16.90 17.04 20.87
N GLU A 740 16.82 18.23 21.46
CA GLU A 740 15.83 19.26 21.09
C GLU A 740 16.17 19.87 19.74
N GLU A 741 17.44 20.26 19.56
CA GLU A 741 17.96 20.74 18.29
C GLU A 741 17.81 19.69 17.19
N ALA A 742 18.02 18.40 17.51
CA ALA A 742 17.84 17.32 16.55
C ALA A 742 16.38 17.15 16.11
N VAL A 743 15.41 17.34 17.01
CA VAL A 743 13.97 17.32 16.67
C VAL A 743 13.62 18.48 15.75
N GLU A 744 14.06 19.70 16.05
CA GLU A 744 13.78 20.85 15.17
C GLU A 744 14.43 20.69 13.79
N VAL A 745 15.64 20.13 13.73
CA VAL A 745 16.25 19.76 12.45
C VAL A 745 15.44 18.70 11.73
N LEU A 746 14.98 17.65 12.41
CA LEU A 746 14.14 16.60 11.82
C LEU A 746 12.84 17.17 11.24
N MET A 747 12.20 18.10 11.96
CA MET A 747 10.99 18.79 11.50
C MET A 747 11.26 19.78 10.36
N GLY A 748 12.49 20.31 10.26
CA GLY A 748 12.90 21.25 9.22
C GLY A 748 13.49 20.63 7.95
N VAL A 749 13.85 19.35 7.93
CA VAL A 749 14.42 18.70 6.72
C VAL A 749 13.33 18.29 5.73
N SER A 750 13.62 18.47 4.44
CA SER A 750 12.94 17.76 3.35
C SER A 750 13.06 16.26 3.58
N TRP A 751 12.07 15.52 3.12
CA TRP A 751 11.92 14.07 3.18
C TRP A 751 13.26 13.32 3.40
N LEU A 752 13.29 12.54 4.48
CA LEU A 752 14.22 11.44 4.79
C LEU A 752 15.52 11.37 3.95
N PRO A 753 16.57 12.14 4.30
CA PRO A 753 17.93 11.86 3.82
C PRO A 753 18.52 10.54 4.38
N ALA A 754 17.74 9.70 5.07
CA ALA A 754 18.23 8.68 6.00
C ALA A 754 17.84 7.24 5.65
N VAL A 755 17.85 6.87 4.36
CA VAL A 755 17.90 5.45 3.94
C VAL A 755 19.10 5.17 3.00
N ASP A 756 19.99 6.14 2.79
CA ASP A 756 21.37 5.88 2.34
C ASP A 756 22.29 5.47 3.52
N CYS A 757 21.72 4.90 4.58
CA CYS A 757 22.48 4.10 5.53
C CYS A 757 22.83 2.79 4.82
N GLY A 758 24.02 2.76 4.23
CA GLY A 758 24.60 1.53 3.69
C GLY A 758 24.45 0.39 4.69
N ALA A 759 23.70 -0.63 4.27
CA ALA A 759 23.80 -1.99 4.77
C ALA A 759 24.46 -2.83 3.67
#